data_AF-A0A9D9DE97-F1
#
_entry.id   AF-A0A9D9DE97-F1
#
_cell.length_a   1.000
_cell.length_b   1.000
_cell.length_c   1.000
_cell.angle_alpha   90.00
_cell.angle_beta   90.00
_cell.angle_gamma   90.00
#
_symmetry.space_group_name_H-M   'P 1'
#
loop_
_entity.id
_entity.type
_entity.pdbx_description
1 polymer ?
#
loop_
_entity_poly.entity_id
_entity_poly.type
_entity_poly.pdbx_seq_one_letter_code
_entity_poly.pdbx_strand_id
1 'polypeptide(L)'
;MKSNKKYITAWALLGLSIVGLAACDKTGTSSASTNTGGSGSGNSSESTLTIPEPPIVSNVRRIEVTLKTDDIPSGSTFFDGCQPSVVYTDDDTGEEEEVYSRYNMTSYTIYDAETAEVYEPDDALPAGHYICDVYYQNFYIVGDRVEFDVTEATPIEAEEGKGFKTYTTEDLADYHIQNFDKIETLGGHGMPSSGDVDILVVPVQFSNAAAQFKNPDEVKTCLEEAFFAETGETPWESLSSYYYKSSYGKLNIGGEVTPIYTYPVDDTTINSSDISVSTTIATQAVNWLKTEHGYDMSKYDLDKDGYIDGIQIVYATSQTTPGMSGTGDASSSDLWWNFTTNASGSSNVRSPNARRIFWSRYDYVTNTYYSSSEYNGGYYEGKRVDPHTIIHETGHMMGAPDYYSYDRTEGPAGQVDMMDNNVGDHNAYTKMMFNWVAPRVVDGSAKNFTITLKSYTETGDFLLVKPTSDPWNETPYDEYLMLQYYTPTGLNEMDHEGYAEWQQESASGGSNTYGHGGTYEHPGLQIYHVDTRAASYVTPIDENGTATGEAVFDYTDTPRSDEYADRVAGFKEGEAHRIHDNTPSRSHNPDGTTRKAPTELQAVFPSRVNSTGTSSYYSLFGLMTNLYGLESYRETGDETTKEGYYGGDTFSVYQARDYFTNGYFFNDGSRFDWVIQVVEQTDDTITLHFVNTTVAE
;
A
#
# COMPACT_ATOMS: atom_id res chain seq x y z
N MET A 1 19.13 -12.86 58.90
CA MET A 1 17.81 -13.06 58.28
C MET A 1 17.38 -11.79 57.56
N LYS A 2 17.71 -11.68 56.27
CA LYS A 2 17.01 -10.84 55.28
C LYS A 2 17.09 -11.64 53.98
N SER A 3 15.92 -11.95 53.43
CA SER A 3 15.72 -12.89 52.33
C SER A 3 15.99 -12.20 51.00
N ASN A 4 16.98 -12.69 50.25
CA ASN A 4 17.20 -12.37 48.85
C ASN A 4 16.04 -12.93 48.02
N LYS A 5 15.26 -12.07 47.36
CA LYS A 5 14.47 -12.44 46.18
C LYS A 5 15.30 -12.06 44.96
N LYS A 6 15.72 -13.07 44.20
CA LYS A 6 16.29 -12.92 42.86
C LYS A 6 15.14 -12.51 41.93
N TYR A 7 15.29 -11.39 41.24
CA TYR A 7 14.47 -11.06 40.09
C TYR A 7 14.93 -11.93 38.93
N ILE A 8 14.02 -12.75 38.39
CA ILE A 8 14.16 -13.40 37.10
C ILE A 8 13.40 -12.49 36.15
N THR A 9 14.12 -11.78 35.30
CA THR A 9 13.57 -11.00 34.19
C THR A 9 13.19 -11.97 33.08
N ALA A 10 11.90 -12.03 32.74
CA ALA A 10 11.41 -12.65 31.52
C ALA A 10 11.48 -11.60 30.42
N TRP A 11 12.10 -11.95 29.29
CA TRP A 11 12.19 -11.11 28.10
C TRP A 11 11.20 -11.63 27.07
N ALA A 12 10.25 -10.80 26.66
CA ALA A 12 9.41 -11.05 25.49
C ALA A 12 10.30 -10.93 24.23
N LEU A 13 10.16 -11.91 23.34
CA LEU A 13 11.03 -12.13 22.19
C LEU A 13 10.54 -11.25 21.02
N LEU A 14 11.45 -10.64 20.28
CA LEU A 14 11.17 -9.86 19.08
C LEU A 14 11.63 -10.67 17.88
N GLY A 15 10.69 -11.05 17.02
CA GLY A 15 10.96 -11.29 15.60
C GLY A 15 10.58 -10.02 14.84
N LEU A 16 11.27 -9.75 13.74
CA LEU A 16 11.00 -8.68 12.75
C LEU A 16 11.96 -7.46 12.74
N SER A 17 12.05 -6.90 11.54
CA SER A 17 13.24 -6.53 10.76
C SER A 17 14.12 -5.42 11.31
N ILE A 18 15.40 -5.71 11.57
CA ILE A 18 16.40 -4.72 12.02
C ILE A 18 17.67 -4.84 11.16
N VAL A 19 17.91 -3.86 10.28
CA VAL A 19 19.27 -3.55 9.77
C VAL A 19 19.63 -2.14 10.22
N GLY A 20 20.54 -2.04 11.18
CA GLY A 20 21.23 -0.85 11.66
C GLY A 20 22.54 -0.55 10.93
N LEU A 21 22.84 0.75 10.85
CA LEU A 21 23.99 1.37 10.19
C LEU A 21 25.31 1.26 10.98
N ALA A 22 26.43 1.35 10.25
CA ALA A 22 27.68 1.91 10.75
C ALA A 22 27.98 3.29 10.12
N ALA A 23 28.21 4.26 11.00
CA ALA A 23 28.31 5.70 10.77
C ALA A 23 29.60 6.19 10.09
N CYS A 24 29.53 7.41 9.52
CA CYS A 24 30.65 8.37 9.58
C CYS A 24 30.11 9.81 9.70
N ASP A 25 30.57 10.49 10.75
CA ASP A 25 30.04 11.72 11.32
C ASP A 25 30.81 12.99 10.89
N LYS A 26 30.23 14.16 11.23
CA LYS A 26 30.77 15.55 11.31
C LYS A 26 30.46 16.49 10.12
N THR A 27 30.00 17.74 10.29
CA THR A 27 29.75 18.65 11.44
C THR A 27 29.09 19.92 10.87
N GLY A 28 28.20 20.61 11.60
CA GLY A 28 27.81 21.99 11.27
C GLY A 28 26.68 22.58 12.12
N THR A 29 27.04 23.32 13.16
CA THR A 29 26.20 24.10 14.09
C THR A 29 25.66 25.43 13.52
N SER A 30 24.40 25.80 13.84
CA SER A 30 23.96 27.17 14.23
C SER A 30 22.44 27.21 14.54
N SER A 31 22.04 27.26 15.82
CA SER A 31 21.49 28.42 16.55
C SER A 31 20.12 28.95 16.10
N ALA A 32 19.06 28.52 16.81
CA ALA A 32 17.73 29.13 16.80
C ALA A 32 17.63 30.20 17.90
N SER A 33 17.02 31.35 17.58
CA SER A 33 16.58 32.36 18.56
C SER A 33 15.06 32.44 18.58
N THR A 34 14.48 32.07 19.71
CA THR A 34 13.09 32.30 20.07
C THR A 34 12.82 33.78 20.30
N ASN A 35 11.68 34.29 19.80
CA ASN A 35 11.08 35.51 20.32
C ASN A 35 9.56 35.33 20.47
N THR A 36 9.13 35.33 21.73
CA THR A 36 7.76 35.42 22.22
C THR A 36 7.24 36.86 22.13
N GLY A 37 5.95 37.06 21.84
CA GLY A 37 5.29 38.31 22.20
C GLY A 37 3.88 38.54 21.66
N GLY A 38 2.88 38.35 22.52
CA GLY A 38 1.86 39.38 22.76
C GLY A 38 0.50 39.24 22.08
N SER A 39 -0.44 38.58 22.76
CA SER A 39 -1.88 38.67 22.50
C SER A 39 -2.45 40.04 22.94
N GLY A 40 -3.25 40.67 22.09
CA GLY A 40 -4.08 41.83 22.45
C GLY A 40 -5.46 41.73 21.78
N SER A 41 -6.51 41.59 22.58
CA SER A 41 -7.90 41.59 22.12
C SER A 41 -8.40 43.01 21.85
N GLY A 42 -9.19 43.19 20.80
CA GLY A 42 -10.00 44.39 20.56
C GLY A 42 -11.28 44.01 19.80
N ASN A 43 -12.42 44.50 20.29
CA ASN A 43 -13.76 44.12 19.85
C ASN A 43 -14.41 45.21 18.98
N SER A 44 -15.32 44.79 18.10
CA SER A 44 -16.41 45.53 17.39
C SER A 44 -16.10 46.46 16.22
N SER A 45 -16.69 46.19 15.05
CA SER A 45 -17.84 46.92 14.47
C SER A 45 -18.17 46.38 13.07
N GLU A 46 -19.46 46.36 12.70
CA GLU A 46 -19.96 46.01 11.36
C GLU A 46 -19.27 46.88 10.30
N SER A 47 -18.34 46.27 9.56
CA SER A 47 -17.68 46.87 8.41
C SER A 47 -18.39 46.41 7.14
N THR A 48 -18.72 47.35 6.25
CA THR A 48 -18.71 47.03 4.81
C THR A 48 -17.38 46.36 4.51
N LEU A 49 -17.44 45.08 4.12
CA LEU A 49 -16.29 44.22 3.88
C LEU A 49 -15.48 44.80 2.71
N THR A 50 -14.42 45.54 3.06
CA THR A 50 -13.35 45.87 2.12
C THR A 50 -12.33 44.74 2.17
N ILE A 51 -12.38 43.86 1.17
CA ILE A 51 -11.34 42.85 0.93
C ILE A 51 -10.05 43.60 0.54
N PRO A 52 -8.91 43.40 1.24
CA PRO A 52 -7.67 44.09 0.93
C PRO A 52 -7.26 43.84 -0.52
N GLU A 53 -6.84 44.86 -1.27
CA GLU A 53 -6.21 44.64 -2.58
C GLU A 53 -4.79 44.06 -2.38
N PRO A 54 -4.34 43.13 -3.25
CA PRO A 54 -2.98 42.62 -3.20
C PRO A 54 -1.96 43.77 -3.35
N PRO A 55 -0.80 43.71 -2.67
CA PRO A 55 0.18 44.78 -2.75
C PRO A 55 0.82 44.78 -4.14
N ILE A 56 0.54 45.82 -4.92
CA ILE A 56 1.24 46.10 -6.18
C ILE A 56 2.66 46.57 -5.83
N VAL A 57 3.62 45.65 -5.76
CA VAL A 57 5.02 46.01 -5.56
C VAL A 57 5.77 45.85 -6.88
N SER A 58 5.83 46.96 -7.62
CA SER A 58 6.72 47.26 -8.76
C SER A 58 6.05 47.29 -10.14
N ASN A 59 6.28 48.37 -10.91
CA ASN A 59 5.96 48.43 -12.34
C ASN A 59 6.92 47.59 -13.20
N VAL A 60 7.87 46.91 -12.57
CA VAL A 60 8.93 46.11 -13.22
C VAL A 60 8.67 44.61 -13.02
N ARG A 61 8.04 44.20 -11.92
CA ARG A 61 7.80 42.79 -11.60
C ARG A 61 6.32 42.60 -11.34
N ARG A 62 5.68 41.66 -12.03
CA ARG A 62 4.26 41.37 -11.88
C ARG A 62 3.99 39.90 -12.08
N ILE A 63 2.82 39.46 -11.64
CA ILE A 63 2.20 38.25 -12.15
C ILE A 63 0.96 38.65 -12.97
N GLU A 64 0.62 37.83 -13.96
CA GLU A 64 -0.65 37.85 -14.66
C GLU A 64 -1.33 36.51 -14.44
N VAL A 65 -2.56 36.55 -13.93
CA VAL A 65 -3.36 35.35 -13.67
C VAL A 65 -4.47 35.25 -14.72
N THR A 66 -4.55 34.10 -15.37
CA THR A 66 -5.64 33.79 -16.29
C THR A 66 -6.30 32.48 -15.88
N LEU A 67 -7.62 32.40 -16.07
CA LEU A 67 -8.38 31.19 -15.80
C LEU A 67 -8.72 30.51 -17.12
N LYS A 68 -8.61 29.18 -17.17
CA LYS A 68 -9.08 28.41 -18.33
C LYS A 68 -10.60 28.50 -18.44
N THR A 69 -11.28 28.56 -17.31
CA THR A 69 -12.71 28.88 -17.19
C THR A 69 -12.96 29.67 -15.91
N ASP A 70 -13.92 30.59 -15.98
CA ASP A 70 -14.39 31.43 -14.88
C ASP A 70 -15.79 31.03 -14.38
N ASP A 71 -16.33 29.89 -14.85
CA ASP A 71 -17.62 29.32 -14.41
C ASP A 71 -17.46 27.82 -14.19
N ILE A 72 -17.52 27.39 -12.92
CA ILE A 72 -17.31 26.00 -12.50
C ILE A 72 -18.52 25.48 -11.73
N PRO A 73 -18.83 24.18 -11.77
CA PRO A 73 -19.95 23.63 -10.99
C PRO A 73 -19.64 23.57 -9.49
N SER A 74 -20.65 23.80 -8.65
CA SER A 74 -20.57 23.62 -7.19
C SER A 74 -20.04 22.24 -6.79
N GLY A 75 -19.17 22.20 -5.79
CA GLY A 75 -18.40 21.02 -5.38
C GLY A 75 -17.03 20.90 -6.08
N SER A 76 -16.73 21.75 -7.07
CA SER A 76 -15.37 21.88 -7.64
C SER A 76 -14.45 22.66 -6.69
N THR A 77 -13.15 22.53 -6.90
CA THR A 77 -12.13 23.39 -6.28
C THR A 77 -11.70 24.50 -7.24
N PHE A 78 -11.15 25.59 -6.72
CA PHE A 78 -10.63 26.67 -7.57
C PHE A 78 -9.51 26.15 -8.49
N PHE A 79 -8.54 25.41 -7.94
CA PHE A 79 -7.37 25.01 -8.73
C PHE A 79 -7.72 23.96 -9.79
N ASP A 80 -8.47 22.92 -9.43
CA ASP A 80 -8.77 21.84 -10.36
C ASP A 80 -9.86 22.26 -11.36
N GLY A 81 -10.84 23.05 -10.92
CA GLY A 81 -11.96 23.55 -11.72
C GLY A 81 -11.58 24.68 -12.67
N CYS A 82 -11.06 25.81 -12.14
CA CYS A 82 -10.75 26.99 -12.95
C CYS A 82 -9.45 26.82 -13.76
N GLN A 83 -8.56 25.93 -13.33
CA GLN A 83 -7.24 25.66 -13.94
C GLN A 83 -6.45 26.95 -14.19
N PRO A 84 -6.00 27.64 -13.12
CA PRO A 84 -5.33 28.93 -13.25
C PRO A 84 -3.95 28.80 -13.91
N SER A 85 -3.63 29.71 -14.81
CA SER A 85 -2.26 29.98 -15.26
C SER A 85 -1.76 31.25 -14.55
N VAL A 86 -0.53 31.20 -14.04
CA VAL A 86 0.10 32.31 -13.32
C VAL A 86 1.46 32.57 -13.96
N VAL A 87 1.58 33.67 -14.69
CA VAL A 87 2.81 34.03 -15.40
C VAL A 87 3.50 35.18 -14.66
N TYR A 88 4.69 34.92 -14.13
CA TYR A 88 5.57 35.94 -13.58
C TYR A 88 6.39 36.60 -14.69
N THR A 89 6.44 37.94 -14.68
CA THR A 89 7.26 38.73 -15.60
C THR A 89 8.17 39.67 -14.82
N ASP A 90 9.47 39.70 -15.16
CA ASP A 90 10.42 40.74 -14.76
C ASP A 90 10.82 41.58 -15.99
N ASP A 91 10.21 42.77 -16.12
CA ASP A 91 10.40 43.70 -17.22
C ASP A 91 11.85 44.25 -17.30
N ASP A 92 12.66 44.20 -16.23
CA ASP A 92 14.06 44.64 -16.26
C ASP A 92 14.96 43.60 -16.96
N THR A 93 14.68 42.31 -16.79
CA THR A 93 15.46 41.20 -17.35
C THR A 93 14.84 40.64 -18.62
N GLY A 94 13.54 40.88 -18.85
CA GLY A 94 12.73 40.22 -19.87
C GLY A 94 12.43 38.76 -19.53
N GLU A 95 12.55 38.37 -18.26
CA GLU A 95 12.23 37.02 -17.79
C GLU A 95 10.72 36.85 -17.69
N GLU A 96 10.22 35.74 -18.21
CA GLU A 96 8.81 35.38 -18.19
C GLU A 96 8.73 33.90 -17.86
N GLU A 97 8.02 33.55 -16.78
CA GLU A 97 7.98 32.20 -16.24
C GLU A 97 6.58 31.86 -15.74
N GLU A 98 6.10 30.66 -16.05
CA GLU A 98 4.89 30.11 -15.46
C GLU A 98 5.18 29.55 -14.06
N VAL A 99 4.52 30.13 -13.04
CA VAL A 99 4.85 29.92 -11.62
C VAL A 99 3.73 29.29 -10.81
N TYR A 100 2.60 28.92 -11.43
CA TYR A 100 1.47 28.29 -10.71
C TYR A 100 1.89 26.99 -9.99
N SER A 101 2.87 26.27 -10.54
CA SER A 101 3.41 25.02 -10.01
C SER A 101 4.42 25.21 -8.88
N ARG A 102 4.86 26.45 -8.60
CA ARG A 102 5.80 26.78 -7.52
C ARG A 102 5.06 26.94 -6.19
N TYR A 103 4.42 25.88 -5.70
CA TYR A 103 3.50 25.92 -4.54
C TYR A 103 4.08 26.49 -3.22
N ASN A 104 5.40 26.44 -3.01
CA ASN A 104 6.04 27.08 -1.84
C ASN A 104 6.22 28.60 -1.99
N MET A 105 5.90 29.13 -3.16
CA MET A 105 6.09 30.53 -3.55
C MET A 105 4.79 31.15 -4.06
N THR A 106 3.90 30.36 -4.64
CA THR A 106 2.62 30.79 -5.18
C THR A 106 1.50 30.34 -4.25
N SER A 107 0.76 31.30 -3.68
CA SER A 107 -0.38 31.06 -2.79
C SER A 107 -1.66 31.63 -3.39
N TYR A 108 -2.78 30.95 -3.13
CA TYR A 108 -4.12 31.33 -3.56
C TYR A 108 -4.98 31.54 -2.31
N THR A 109 -5.78 32.59 -2.28
CA THR A 109 -6.77 32.80 -1.22
C THR A 109 -8.09 33.16 -1.87
N ILE A 110 -9.11 32.33 -1.64
CA ILE A 110 -10.41 32.47 -2.26
C ILE A 110 -11.37 33.06 -1.24
N TYR A 111 -12.13 34.06 -1.68
CA TYR A 111 -13.16 34.72 -0.89
C TYR A 111 -14.50 34.57 -1.59
N ASP A 112 -15.52 34.17 -0.84
CA ASP A 112 -16.89 34.42 -1.25
C ASP A 112 -17.15 35.94 -1.23
N ALA A 113 -17.53 36.50 -2.37
CA ALA A 113 -17.69 37.93 -2.55
C ALA A 113 -18.88 38.52 -1.75
N GLU A 114 -19.83 37.70 -1.33
CA GLU A 114 -21.00 38.10 -0.55
C GLU A 114 -20.78 37.91 0.95
N THR A 115 -20.23 36.76 1.35
CA THR A 115 -20.09 36.38 2.77
C THR A 115 -18.71 36.71 3.36
N ALA A 116 -17.70 36.91 2.51
CA ALA A 116 -16.28 37.00 2.85
C ALA A 116 -15.74 35.79 3.63
N GLU A 117 -16.41 34.65 3.51
CA GLU A 117 -15.85 33.36 3.93
C GLU A 117 -14.62 33.05 3.07
N VAL A 118 -13.60 32.47 3.71
CA VAL A 118 -12.30 32.21 3.11
C VAL A 118 -12.16 30.71 2.84
N TYR A 119 -11.70 30.38 1.65
CA TYR A 119 -11.49 29.03 1.17
C TYR A 119 -10.05 28.88 0.67
N GLU A 120 -9.48 27.69 0.88
CA GLU A 120 -8.23 27.24 0.30
C GLU A 120 -8.45 26.77 -1.15
N PRO A 121 -7.40 26.75 -2.01
CA PRO A 121 -7.53 26.39 -3.43
C PRO A 121 -8.06 24.98 -3.73
N ASP A 122 -7.95 24.06 -2.75
CA ASP A 122 -8.42 22.67 -2.79
C ASP A 122 -9.74 22.44 -2.04
N ASP A 123 -10.35 23.47 -1.45
CA ASP A 123 -11.65 23.32 -0.81
C ASP A 123 -12.76 23.22 -1.86
N ALA A 124 -13.71 22.32 -1.65
CA ALA A 124 -14.91 22.21 -2.48
C ALA A 124 -15.81 23.45 -2.26
N LEU A 125 -16.10 24.18 -3.34
CA LEU A 125 -16.79 25.46 -3.26
C LEU A 125 -18.31 25.30 -3.44
N PRO A 126 -19.14 25.89 -2.54
CA PRO A 126 -20.57 26.01 -2.77
C PRO A 126 -20.89 26.97 -3.93
N ALA A 127 -22.15 27.00 -4.37
CA ALA A 127 -22.57 27.94 -5.40
C ALA A 127 -22.46 29.38 -4.90
N GLY A 128 -21.86 30.27 -5.70
CA GLY A 128 -21.58 31.64 -5.29
C GLY A 128 -20.71 32.39 -6.31
N HIS A 129 -20.39 33.63 -5.97
CA HIS A 129 -19.46 34.46 -6.73
C HIS A 129 -18.18 34.65 -5.90
N TYR A 130 -17.03 34.39 -6.50
CA TYR A 130 -15.77 34.28 -5.78
C TYR A 130 -14.68 35.19 -6.35
N ILE A 131 -13.82 35.64 -5.46
CA ILE A 131 -12.63 36.42 -5.76
C ILE A 131 -11.43 35.59 -5.30
N CYS A 132 -10.46 35.34 -6.19
CA CYS A 132 -9.19 34.71 -5.83
C CYS A 132 -8.06 35.75 -5.87
N ASP A 133 -7.42 35.93 -4.73
CA ASP A 133 -6.13 36.60 -4.65
C ASP A 133 -5.00 35.60 -4.87
N VAL A 134 -4.12 35.90 -5.82
CA VAL A 134 -2.93 35.11 -6.08
C VAL A 134 -1.70 35.93 -5.71
N TYR A 135 -0.78 35.32 -4.96
CA TYR A 135 0.48 35.92 -4.59
C TYR A 135 1.64 35.03 -5.03
N TYR A 136 2.68 35.62 -5.61
CA TYR A 136 3.95 34.96 -5.89
C TYR A 136 5.07 35.64 -5.11
N GLN A 137 5.80 34.86 -4.32
CA GLN A 137 6.90 35.30 -3.46
C GLN A 137 8.25 34.77 -3.96
N ASN A 138 9.04 35.63 -4.59
CA ASN A 138 10.44 35.37 -4.98
C ASN A 138 11.32 36.59 -4.68
N PHE A 139 11.90 36.65 -3.47
CA PHE A 139 12.57 37.84 -2.89
C PHE A 139 11.67 39.07 -2.70
N TYR A 140 10.68 39.26 -3.56
CA TYR A 140 9.59 40.23 -3.52
C TYR A 140 8.25 39.50 -3.52
N ILE A 141 7.20 40.15 -3.03
CA ILE A 141 5.83 39.66 -3.12
C ILE A 141 5.13 40.49 -4.19
N VAL A 142 4.62 39.82 -5.22
CA VAL A 142 3.74 40.38 -6.24
C VAL A 142 2.42 39.64 -6.19
N GLY A 143 1.32 40.30 -6.52
CA GLY A 143 0.01 39.67 -6.53
C GLY A 143 -0.89 40.20 -7.63
N ASP A 144 -1.89 39.41 -7.96
CA ASP A 144 -2.93 39.69 -8.94
C ASP A 144 -4.25 39.07 -8.46
N ARG A 145 -5.37 39.47 -9.06
CA ARG A 145 -6.72 39.09 -8.64
C ARG A 145 -7.57 38.66 -9.82
N VAL A 146 -8.31 37.58 -9.65
CA VAL A 146 -9.30 37.09 -10.60
C VAL A 146 -10.65 36.86 -9.91
N GLU A 147 -11.72 36.94 -10.68
CA GLU A 147 -13.09 36.66 -10.24
C GLU A 147 -13.61 35.47 -11.04
N PHE A 148 -14.46 34.65 -10.42
CA PHE A 148 -15.09 33.49 -11.05
C PHE A 148 -16.42 33.17 -10.36
N ASP A 149 -17.29 32.46 -11.06
CA ASP A 149 -18.58 32.00 -10.59
C ASP A 149 -18.54 30.49 -10.32
N VAL A 150 -19.22 30.08 -9.24
CA VAL A 150 -19.52 28.69 -8.96
C VAL A 150 -21.02 28.49 -9.14
N THR A 151 -21.40 27.80 -10.21
CA THR A 151 -22.79 27.58 -10.58
C THR A 151 -23.36 26.36 -9.87
N GLU A 152 -24.55 26.51 -9.30
CA GLU A 152 -25.31 25.42 -8.67
C GLU A 152 -25.43 24.21 -9.61
N ALA A 153 -24.92 23.07 -9.14
CA ALA A 153 -24.96 21.81 -9.87
C ALA A 153 -25.47 20.70 -8.96
N THR A 154 -26.66 20.18 -9.25
CA THR A 154 -27.23 19.05 -8.51
C THR A 154 -26.65 17.73 -9.03
N PRO A 155 -25.96 16.94 -8.20
CA PRO A 155 -25.49 15.63 -8.62
C PRO A 155 -26.66 14.70 -8.91
N ILE A 156 -26.50 13.89 -9.95
CA ILE A 156 -27.36 12.72 -10.14
C ILE A 156 -26.86 11.56 -9.28
N GLU A 157 -27.75 10.69 -8.84
CA GLU A 157 -27.34 9.40 -8.29
C GLU A 157 -26.82 8.52 -9.43
N ALA A 158 -25.65 7.91 -9.24
CA ALA A 158 -25.03 7.07 -10.24
C ALA A 158 -25.74 5.71 -10.36
N GLU A 159 -25.78 5.20 -11.58
CA GLU A 159 -26.31 3.88 -11.93
C GLU A 159 -25.45 3.28 -13.04
N GLU A 160 -25.57 1.98 -13.30
CA GLU A 160 -24.77 1.30 -14.33
C GLU A 160 -24.85 2.01 -15.70
N GLY A 161 -23.69 2.39 -16.24
CA GLY A 161 -23.56 3.17 -17.48
C GLY A 161 -23.90 4.66 -17.34
N LYS A 162 -23.97 5.17 -16.11
CA LYS A 162 -24.22 6.56 -15.76
C LYS A 162 -23.46 6.94 -14.49
N GLY A 163 -22.18 7.24 -14.68
CA GLY A 163 -21.18 7.56 -13.65
C GLY A 163 -20.17 6.44 -13.45
N PHE A 164 -20.60 5.18 -13.56
CA PHE A 164 -19.70 4.02 -13.48
C PHE A 164 -20.17 2.84 -14.35
N LYS A 165 -19.22 1.94 -14.64
CA LYS A 165 -19.43 0.60 -15.18
C LYS A 165 -18.94 -0.44 -14.18
N THR A 166 -19.68 -1.54 -13.99
CA THR A 166 -19.29 -2.64 -13.10
C THR A 166 -18.57 -3.74 -13.87
N TYR A 167 -17.47 -4.24 -13.31
CA TYR A 167 -16.76 -5.41 -13.80
C TYR A 167 -16.93 -6.59 -12.85
N THR A 168 -16.71 -7.79 -13.37
CA THR A 168 -16.79 -9.06 -12.65
C THR A 168 -15.44 -9.77 -12.64
N THR A 169 -15.26 -10.71 -11.73
CA THR A 169 -14.05 -11.56 -11.69
C THR A 169 -13.91 -12.42 -12.95
N GLU A 170 -15.01 -12.66 -13.67
CA GLU A 170 -15.02 -13.32 -14.97
C GLU A 170 -14.45 -12.43 -16.07
N ASP A 171 -14.69 -11.11 -16.02
CA ASP A 171 -14.11 -10.15 -16.96
C ASP A 171 -12.58 -10.04 -16.78
N LEU A 172 -12.09 -10.24 -15.56
CA LEU A 172 -10.67 -10.14 -15.21
C LEU A 172 -9.94 -11.48 -15.18
N ALA A 173 -10.60 -12.59 -15.51
CA ALA A 173 -10.06 -13.94 -15.32
C ALA A 173 -8.75 -14.20 -16.06
N ASP A 174 -8.57 -13.60 -17.23
CA ASP A 174 -7.35 -13.74 -18.03
C ASP A 174 -6.16 -12.98 -17.40
N TYR A 175 -6.43 -11.97 -16.58
CA TYR A 175 -5.45 -11.10 -15.93
C TYR A 175 -5.12 -11.50 -14.48
N HIS A 176 -5.51 -12.71 -14.10
CA HIS A 176 -5.15 -13.29 -12.82
C HIS A 176 -3.62 -13.46 -12.70
N ILE A 177 -3.04 -13.07 -11.57
CA ILE A 177 -1.57 -13.02 -11.38
C ILE A 177 -0.84 -14.33 -11.71
N GLN A 178 -1.51 -15.46 -11.55
CA GLN A 178 -0.92 -16.78 -11.77
C GLN A 178 -0.67 -17.10 -13.23
N ASN A 179 -1.31 -16.35 -14.12
CA ASN A 179 -1.04 -16.42 -15.54
C ASN A 179 0.25 -15.66 -15.90
N PHE A 180 0.81 -14.82 -15.01
CA PHE A 180 1.89 -13.89 -15.33
C PHE A 180 3.17 -14.15 -14.52
N ASP A 181 3.95 -15.14 -14.95
CA ASP A 181 5.24 -15.54 -14.35
C ASP A 181 6.26 -14.39 -14.21
N LYS A 182 6.15 -13.33 -15.02
CA LYS A 182 7.04 -12.17 -15.01
C LYS A 182 6.49 -10.97 -14.23
N ILE A 183 5.26 -11.07 -13.74
CA ILE A 183 4.64 -10.05 -12.89
C ILE A 183 4.71 -10.47 -11.43
N GLU A 184 4.44 -11.74 -11.12
CA GLU A 184 4.47 -12.23 -9.74
C GLU A 184 5.87 -12.17 -9.09
N THR A 185 5.92 -12.06 -7.77
CA THR A 185 7.14 -11.75 -7.00
C THR A 185 8.30 -12.73 -7.16
N LEU A 186 8.03 -14.05 -7.21
CA LEU A 186 9.10 -15.06 -7.22
C LEU A 186 9.24 -15.78 -8.57
N GLY A 187 8.25 -15.60 -9.47
CA GLY A 187 8.13 -16.29 -10.76
C GLY A 187 7.99 -17.81 -10.67
N GLY A 188 7.59 -18.42 -11.78
CA GLY A 188 7.75 -19.85 -12.04
C GLY A 188 6.84 -20.74 -11.21
N HIS A 189 5.55 -20.61 -11.48
CA HIS A 189 4.42 -21.37 -10.95
C HIS A 189 4.23 -21.24 -9.43
N GLY A 190 3.38 -20.28 -9.04
CA GLY A 190 3.01 -19.96 -7.66
C GLY A 190 1.90 -20.84 -7.09
N MET A 191 1.66 -20.69 -5.79
CA MET A 191 0.53 -21.34 -5.11
C MET A 191 -0.80 -20.83 -5.70
N PRO A 192 -1.78 -21.70 -6.02
CA PRO A 192 -3.10 -21.25 -6.43
C PRO A 192 -3.77 -20.34 -5.40
N SER A 193 -4.41 -19.27 -5.86
CA SER A 193 -5.04 -18.24 -5.02
C SER A 193 -6.55 -18.38 -5.01
N SER A 194 -7.10 -19.41 -5.65
CA SER A 194 -8.52 -19.74 -5.56
C SER A 194 -8.71 -21.26 -5.59
N GLY A 195 -9.88 -21.70 -5.15
CA GLY A 195 -10.22 -23.11 -5.01
C GLY A 195 -9.81 -23.70 -3.65
N ASP A 196 -9.88 -25.02 -3.59
CA ASP A 196 -9.53 -25.81 -2.40
C ASP A 196 -8.06 -26.25 -2.51
N VAL A 197 -7.15 -25.46 -1.92
CA VAL A 197 -5.70 -25.65 -2.03
C VAL A 197 -5.20 -26.36 -0.78
N ASP A 198 -4.65 -27.56 -0.93
CA ASP A 198 -4.00 -28.27 0.15
C ASP A 198 -2.50 -27.94 0.19
N ILE A 199 -2.00 -27.47 1.33
CA ILE A 199 -0.58 -27.22 1.57
C ILE A 199 0.06 -28.28 2.46
N LEU A 200 1.39 -28.39 2.39
CA LEU A 200 2.16 -29.33 3.18
C LEU A 200 2.96 -28.62 4.28
N VAL A 201 2.59 -28.82 5.55
CA VAL A 201 3.29 -28.23 6.69
C VAL A 201 4.28 -29.22 7.27
N VAL A 202 5.57 -28.96 7.09
CA VAL A 202 6.66 -29.87 7.43
C VAL A 202 7.46 -29.32 8.60
N PRO A 203 7.25 -29.81 9.83
CA PRO A 203 8.11 -29.46 10.95
C PRO A 203 9.50 -30.06 10.75
N VAL A 204 10.54 -29.24 10.89
CA VAL A 204 11.95 -29.64 10.73
C VAL A 204 12.73 -29.42 12.02
N GLN A 205 13.61 -30.36 12.37
CA GLN A 205 14.60 -30.16 13.42
C GLN A 205 16.01 -30.46 12.93
N PHE A 206 16.98 -29.65 13.37
CA PHE A 206 18.40 -29.95 13.21
C PHE A 206 18.84 -30.98 14.26
N SER A 207 19.94 -31.68 13.98
CA SER A 207 20.43 -32.78 14.83
C SER A 207 20.73 -32.37 16.28
N ASN A 208 21.11 -31.11 16.51
CA ASN A 208 21.37 -30.50 17.82
C ASN A 208 20.14 -29.79 18.43
N ALA A 209 19.11 -29.51 17.64
CA ALA A 209 17.93 -28.73 18.05
C ALA A 209 16.70 -29.59 18.42
N ALA A 210 16.81 -30.93 18.34
CA ALA A 210 15.70 -31.85 18.66
C ALA A 210 15.09 -31.64 20.07
N ALA A 211 15.84 -31.08 21.01
CA ALA A 211 15.35 -30.76 22.35
C ALA A 211 14.37 -29.58 22.40
N GLN A 212 14.14 -28.87 21.30
CA GLN A 212 13.11 -27.81 21.20
C GLN A 212 11.74 -28.41 20.83
N PHE A 213 11.70 -29.47 20.04
CA PHE A 213 10.51 -30.28 19.76
C PHE A 213 10.36 -31.42 20.77
N LYS A 214 10.28 -31.08 22.07
CA LYS A 214 10.23 -32.07 23.16
C LYS A 214 9.02 -32.99 23.08
N ASN A 215 7.91 -32.48 22.58
CA ASN A 215 6.66 -33.20 22.43
C ASN A 215 6.13 -33.02 21.00
N PRO A 216 6.31 -34.03 20.12
CA PRO A 216 5.83 -33.97 18.74
C PRO A 216 4.34 -33.69 18.62
N ASP A 217 3.52 -34.17 19.56
CA ASP A 217 2.06 -33.95 19.53
C ASP A 217 1.72 -32.49 19.83
N GLU A 218 2.49 -31.82 20.69
CA GLU A 218 2.33 -30.40 21.00
C GLU A 218 2.76 -29.53 19.82
N VAL A 219 3.90 -29.85 19.19
CA VAL A 219 4.34 -29.17 17.96
C VAL A 219 3.28 -29.30 16.87
N LYS A 220 2.76 -30.52 16.67
CA LYS A 220 1.70 -30.76 15.71
C LYS A 220 0.45 -29.93 16.03
N THR A 221 0.00 -29.94 17.28
CA THR A 221 -1.18 -29.16 17.71
C THR A 221 -0.99 -27.67 17.47
N CYS A 222 0.17 -27.09 17.83
CA CYS A 222 0.45 -25.67 17.60
C CYS A 222 0.47 -25.31 16.11
N LEU A 223 1.01 -26.18 15.25
CA LEU A 223 1.00 -25.94 13.81
C LEU A 223 -0.40 -26.12 13.23
N GLU A 224 -1.17 -27.12 13.67
CA GLU A 224 -2.58 -27.25 13.25
C GLU A 224 -3.39 -26.01 13.67
N GLU A 225 -3.13 -25.44 14.85
CA GLU A 225 -3.74 -24.18 15.30
C GLU A 225 -3.36 -23.00 14.41
N ALA A 226 -2.07 -22.80 14.12
CA ALA A 226 -1.61 -21.66 13.32
C ALA A 226 -2.08 -21.72 11.86
N PHE A 227 -2.13 -22.92 11.27
CA PHE A 227 -2.40 -23.08 9.84
C PHE A 227 -3.87 -23.37 9.53
N PHE A 228 -4.59 -24.13 10.37
CA PHE A 228 -5.86 -24.77 9.97
C PHE A 228 -7.01 -24.64 10.98
N ALA A 229 -6.83 -23.92 12.09
CA ALA A 229 -7.90 -23.72 13.06
C ALA A 229 -9.08 -22.90 12.48
N GLU A 230 -10.29 -23.16 12.98
CA GLU A 230 -11.46 -22.38 12.61
C GLU A 230 -11.42 -20.98 13.24
N THR A 231 -12.20 -20.04 12.69
CA THR A 231 -12.32 -18.69 13.25
C THR A 231 -12.69 -18.73 14.73
N GLY A 232 -11.95 -17.97 15.56
CA GLY A 232 -12.15 -17.89 17.01
C GLY A 232 -11.50 -19.04 17.79
N GLU A 233 -10.84 -19.99 17.14
CA GLU A 233 -10.03 -21.03 17.81
C GLU A 233 -8.55 -20.65 17.99
N THR A 234 -8.13 -19.53 17.40
CA THR A 234 -6.83 -18.86 17.60
C THR A 234 -7.06 -17.47 18.22
N PRO A 235 -6.00 -16.78 18.69
CA PRO A 235 -6.14 -15.42 19.20
C PRO A 235 -6.73 -14.43 18.19
N TRP A 236 -6.47 -14.60 16.89
CA TRP A 236 -7.03 -13.78 15.80
C TRP A 236 -7.58 -14.67 14.69
N GLU A 237 -6.74 -15.04 13.72
CA GLU A 237 -7.07 -15.99 12.66
C GLU A 237 -6.03 -17.10 12.58
N SER A 238 -6.32 -18.18 11.87
CA SER A 238 -5.31 -19.09 11.32
C SER A 238 -5.04 -18.71 9.87
N LEU A 239 -4.04 -19.32 9.22
CA LEU A 239 -3.84 -19.14 7.78
C LEU A 239 -5.13 -19.46 6.98
N SER A 240 -5.77 -20.59 7.30
CA SER A 240 -6.98 -21.04 6.63
C SER A 240 -8.15 -20.07 6.83
N SER A 241 -8.41 -19.66 8.07
CA SER A 241 -9.55 -18.80 8.37
C SER A 241 -9.34 -17.36 7.88
N TYR A 242 -8.10 -16.85 7.90
CA TYR A 242 -7.75 -15.57 7.30
C TYR A 242 -8.07 -15.54 5.82
N TYR A 243 -7.51 -16.48 5.03
CA TYR A 243 -7.68 -16.47 3.58
C TYR A 243 -9.10 -16.82 3.14
N TYR A 244 -9.82 -17.63 3.92
CA TYR A 244 -11.26 -17.84 3.71
C TYR A 244 -12.03 -16.52 3.80
N LYS A 245 -11.77 -15.71 4.83
CA LYS A 245 -12.41 -14.40 5.02
C LYS A 245 -11.97 -13.39 3.96
N SER A 246 -10.66 -13.22 3.78
CA SER A 246 -10.07 -12.23 2.87
C SER A 246 -10.53 -12.45 1.42
N SER A 247 -10.62 -13.71 0.98
CA SER A 247 -11.06 -14.08 -0.37
C SER A 247 -12.58 -14.17 -0.55
N TYR A 248 -13.38 -13.88 0.48
CA TYR A 248 -14.83 -14.08 0.48
C TYR A 248 -15.24 -15.52 0.11
N GLY A 249 -14.47 -16.51 0.60
CA GLY A 249 -14.67 -17.94 0.37
C GLY A 249 -14.23 -18.44 -1.01
N LYS A 250 -13.50 -17.64 -1.79
CA LYS A 250 -12.93 -18.06 -3.09
C LYS A 250 -11.68 -18.91 -2.96
N LEU A 251 -10.98 -18.81 -1.84
CA LEU A 251 -9.81 -19.61 -1.49
C LEU A 251 -10.06 -20.33 -0.16
N ASN A 252 -9.94 -21.66 -0.18
CA ASN A 252 -9.95 -22.51 1.01
C ASN A 252 -8.58 -23.17 1.12
N ILE A 253 -7.80 -22.78 2.13
CA ILE A 253 -6.49 -23.41 2.37
C ILE A 253 -6.67 -24.55 3.37
N GLY A 254 -6.43 -25.77 2.91
CA GLY A 254 -6.41 -27.00 3.69
C GLY A 254 -5.00 -27.60 3.75
N GLY A 255 -4.88 -28.80 4.30
CA GLY A 255 -3.61 -29.52 4.30
C GLY A 255 -3.39 -30.40 5.52
N GLU A 256 -2.14 -30.73 5.79
CA GLU A 256 -1.76 -31.47 6.99
C GLU A 256 -0.38 -31.09 7.53
N VAL A 257 -0.22 -31.26 8.84
CA VAL A 257 1.09 -31.22 9.52
C VAL A 257 1.70 -32.61 9.50
N THR A 258 2.85 -32.73 8.84
CA THR A 258 3.54 -34.01 8.63
C THR A 258 4.30 -34.45 9.89
N PRO A 259 4.78 -35.71 9.94
CA PRO A 259 5.79 -36.10 10.92
C PRO A 259 7.03 -35.20 10.85
N ILE A 260 7.72 -35.04 11.99
CA ILE A 260 8.92 -34.20 12.09
C ILE A 260 10.06 -34.79 11.24
N TYR A 261 10.57 -34.00 10.30
CA TYR A 261 11.77 -34.33 9.55
C TYR A 261 13.02 -33.92 10.33
N THR A 262 13.95 -34.85 10.54
CA THR A 262 15.25 -34.54 11.18
C THR A 262 16.32 -34.34 10.12
N TYR A 263 16.81 -33.11 9.98
CA TYR A 263 17.95 -32.81 9.14
C TYR A 263 19.25 -33.21 9.87
N PRO A 264 20.10 -34.09 9.31
CA PRO A 264 21.21 -34.72 10.03
C PRO A 264 22.45 -33.81 10.10
N VAL A 265 22.26 -32.51 10.24
CA VAL A 265 23.31 -31.49 10.36
C VAL A 265 23.07 -30.67 11.63
N ASP A 266 24.16 -30.22 12.25
CA ASP A 266 24.12 -29.31 13.39
C ASP A 266 23.97 -27.88 12.85
N ASP A 267 22.93 -27.16 13.26
CA ASP A 267 22.65 -25.81 12.76
C ASP A 267 23.80 -24.82 12.99
N THR A 268 24.63 -25.03 14.03
CA THR A 268 25.80 -24.18 14.34
C THR A 268 26.93 -24.29 13.32
N THR A 269 26.85 -25.29 12.43
CA THR A 269 27.83 -25.51 11.36
C THR A 269 27.41 -24.93 10.03
N ILE A 270 26.16 -24.45 9.94
CA ILE A 270 25.59 -23.90 8.71
C ILE A 270 25.93 -22.41 8.64
N ASN A 271 26.38 -21.96 7.46
CA ASN A 271 26.59 -20.55 7.20
C ASN A 271 25.23 -19.84 7.12
N SER A 272 24.99 -18.84 7.98
CA SER A 272 23.71 -18.11 8.01
C SER A 272 23.43 -17.35 6.71
N SER A 273 24.43 -17.01 5.90
CA SER A 273 24.17 -16.37 4.60
C SER A 273 23.82 -17.34 3.47
N ASP A 274 23.87 -18.66 3.71
CA ASP A 274 23.55 -19.68 2.71
C ASP A 274 22.07 -20.07 2.76
N ILE A 275 21.21 -19.20 2.23
CA ILE A 275 19.77 -19.44 2.17
C ILE A 275 19.40 -20.67 1.32
N SER A 276 20.30 -21.17 0.46
CA SER A 276 20.04 -22.35 -0.39
C SER A 276 19.83 -23.64 0.41
N VAL A 277 20.29 -23.66 1.67
CA VAL A 277 20.04 -24.75 2.62
C VAL A 277 18.54 -24.97 2.84
N SER A 278 17.72 -23.91 2.86
CA SER A 278 16.26 -24.01 3.00
C SER A 278 15.66 -24.88 1.88
N THR A 279 16.01 -24.59 0.62
CA THR A 279 15.54 -25.32 -0.57
C THR A 279 16.02 -26.77 -0.59
N THR A 280 17.24 -27.01 -0.10
CA THR A 280 17.82 -28.35 0.03
C THR A 280 17.05 -29.18 1.05
N ILE A 281 16.77 -28.60 2.23
CA ILE A 281 16.01 -29.26 3.29
C ILE A 281 14.59 -29.56 2.82
N ALA A 282 13.89 -28.61 2.22
CA ALA A 282 12.55 -28.82 1.70
C ALA A 282 12.49 -29.96 0.68
N THR A 283 13.41 -29.97 -0.28
CA THR A 283 13.50 -31.03 -1.31
C THR A 283 13.77 -32.41 -0.67
N GLN A 284 14.67 -32.47 0.32
CA GLN A 284 14.95 -33.73 1.02
C GLN A 284 13.77 -34.19 1.88
N ALA A 285 13.10 -33.27 2.57
CA ALA A 285 11.94 -33.59 3.40
C ALA A 285 10.76 -34.11 2.55
N VAL A 286 10.47 -33.46 1.41
CA VAL A 286 9.47 -33.95 0.46
C VAL A 286 9.82 -35.34 -0.06
N ASN A 287 11.08 -35.59 -0.43
CA ASN A 287 11.51 -36.92 -0.87
C ASN A 287 11.38 -37.97 0.24
N TRP A 288 11.75 -37.63 1.47
CA TRP A 288 11.60 -38.49 2.64
C TRP A 288 10.12 -38.83 2.91
N LEU A 289 9.21 -37.85 2.82
CA LEU A 289 7.78 -38.09 2.96
C LEU A 289 7.26 -39.04 1.87
N LYS A 290 7.71 -38.88 0.61
CA LYS A 290 7.36 -39.78 -0.49
C LYS A 290 7.88 -41.21 -0.26
N THR A 291 9.16 -41.37 0.05
CA THR A 291 9.82 -42.69 0.03
C THR A 291 9.66 -43.46 1.34
N GLU A 292 9.71 -42.79 2.48
CA GLU A 292 9.70 -43.43 3.81
C GLU A 292 8.33 -43.39 4.47
N HIS A 293 7.49 -42.40 4.14
CA HIS A 293 6.15 -42.24 4.73
C HIS A 293 4.99 -42.49 3.75
N GLY A 294 5.28 -42.66 2.46
CA GLY A 294 4.28 -43.02 1.45
C GLY A 294 3.27 -41.92 1.12
N TYR A 295 3.66 -40.64 1.29
CA TYR A 295 2.81 -39.50 0.96
C TYR A 295 2.55 -39.44 -0.56
N ASP A 296 1.29 -39.21 -0.91
CA ASP A 296 0.85 -38.96 -2.29
C ASP A 296 0.84 -37.45 -2.55
N MET A 297 1.89 -36.96 -3.20
CA MET A 297 2.03 -35.53 -3.45
C MET A 297 1.06 -34.98 -4.50
N SER A 298 0.36 -35.83 -5.26
CA SER A 298 -0.61 -35.36 -6.27
C SER A 298 -1.86 -34.70 -5.67
N LYS A 299 -2.02 -34.76 -4.34
CA LYS A 299 -3.08 -34.07 -3.61
C LYS A 299 -2.82 -32.58 -3.40
N TYR A 300 -1.55 -32.17 -3.48
CA TYR A 300 -1.11 -30.80 -3.21
C TYR A 300 -0.67 -30.12 -4.53
N ASP A 301 -1.30 -30.47 -5.65
CA ASP A 301 -1.00 -29.98 -7.01
C ASP A 301 -2.34 -29.72 -7.71
N LEU A 302 -3.05 -28.70 -7.23
CA LEU A 302 -4.41 -28.39 -7.66
C LEU A 302 -4.44 -27.97 -9.13
N ASP A 303 -3.47 -27.16 -9.55
CA ASP A 303 -3.37 -26.59 -10.90
C ASP A 303 -2.72 -27.54 -11.92
N LYS A 304 -2.09 -28.62 -11.45
CA LYS A 304 -1.45 -29.68 -12.27
C LYS A 304 -0.23 -29.17 -13.03
N ASP A 305 0.49 -28.23 -12.47
CA ASP A 305 1.78 -27.76 -12.97
C ASP A 305 2.92 -28.78 -12.66
N GLY A 306 2.67 -29.76 -11.81
CA GLY A 306 3.61 -30.80 -11.41
C GLY A 306 4.53 -30.41 -10.25
N TYR A 307 4.18 -29.35 -9.53
CA TYR A 307 4.79 -28.90 -8.29
C TYR A 307 3.80 -29.01 -7.14
N ILE A 308 4.33 -28.98 -5.92
CA ILE A 308 3.49 -28.88 -4.72
C ILE A 308 3.11 -27.41 -4.57
N ASP A 309 1.80 -27.12 -4.57
CA ASP A 309 1.18 -25.79 -4.50
C ASP A 309 1.80 -24.93 -3.38
N GLY A 310 2.00 -25.53 -2.19
CA GLY A 310 2.66 -24.84 -1.09
C GLY A 310 3.33 -25.76 -0.08
N ILE A 311 4.59 -25.46 0.24
CA ILE A 311 5.38 -26.17 1.27
C ILE A 311 5.75 -25.19 2.39
N GLN A 312 5.26 -25.46 3.58
CA GLN A 312 5.51 -24.65 4.78
C GLN A 312 6.54 -25.37 5.65
N ILE A 313 7.81 -24.94 5.60
CA ILE A 313 8.87 -25.51 6.42
C ILE A 313 8.95 -24.74 7.74
N VAL A 314 8.54 -25.37 8.84
CA VAL A 314 8.62 -24.76 10.18
C VAL A 314 9.70 -25.44 11.01
N TYR A 315 10.82 -24.76 11.24
CA TYR A 315 12.00 -25.38 11.83
C TYR A 315 12.29 -24.94 13.27
N ALA A 316 12.77 -25.89 14.08
CA ALA A 316 13.43 -25.62 15.36
C ALA A 316 14.93 -25.39 15.15
N THR A 317 15.49 -24.34 15.75
CA THR A 317 16.92 -23.99 15.63
C THR A 317 17.51 -23.54 16.97
N SER A 318 18.76 -23.91 17.23
CA SER A 318 19.53 -23.40 18.38
C SER A 318 20.09 -21.98 18.14
N GLN A 319 19.99 -21.48 16.91
CA GLN A 319 20.46 -20.17 16.52
C GLN A 319 19.62 -19.06 17.14
N THR A 320 20.29 -17.98 17.52
CA THR A 320 19.60 -16.76 17.94
C THR A 320 18.79 -16.18 16.79
N THR A 321 17.75 -15.44 17.13
CA THR A 321 17.01 -14.64 16.17
C THR A 321 17.93 -13.62 15.48
N PRO A 322 17.92 -13.50 14.14
CA PRO A 322 18.65 -12.44 13.45
C PRO A 322 18.26 -11.05 13.98
N GLY A 323 19.22 -10.12 14.06
CA GLY A 323 19.01 -8.80 14.68
C GLY A 323 19.07 -8.76 16.21
N MET A 324 19.08 -9.90 16.89
CA MET A 324 19.16 -9.99 18.37
C MET A 324 20.61 -9.87 18.90
N SER A 325 21.61 -10.12 18.04
CA SER A 325 22.97 -9.64 18.30
C SER A 325 22.97 -8.14 18.02
N GLY A 326 23.21 -7.29 19.02
CA GLY A 326 23.17 -5.82 18.93
C GLY A 326 24.21 -5.17 18.00
N THR A 327 24.40 -5.72 16.81
CA THR A 327 25.29 -5.30 15.72
C THR A 327 24.53 -4.83 14.49
N GLY A 328 23.18 -4.90 14.47
CA GLY A 328 22.37 -4.24 13.45
C GLY A 328 22.49 -4.80 12.03
N ASP A 329 22.89 -6.04 11.80
CA ASP A 329 22.95 -6.58 10.43
C ASP A 329 21.97 -7.77 10.27
N ALA A 330 20.66 -7.54 10.18
CA ALA A 330 19.73 -8.57 9.70
C ALA A 330 19.54 -8.46 8.17
N SER A 331 20.49 -8.98 7.39
CA SER A 331 20.31 -9.02 5.93
C SER A 331 19.07 -9.86 5.55
N SER A 332 18.34 -9.49 4.50
CA SER A 332 17.29 -10.32 3.88
C SER A 332 17.79 -11.70 3.39
N SER A 333 19.11 -11.90 3.35
CA SER A 333 19.80 -13.15 3.02
C SER A 333 20.20 -13.98 4.25
N ASP A 334 19.59 -13.76 5.43
CA ASP A 334 19.85 -14.59 6.60
C ASP A 334 18.93 -15.82 6.61
N LEU A 335 19.52 -17.01 6.48
CA LEU A 335 18.86 -18.30 6.56
C LEU A 335 18.01 -18.45 7.82
N TRP A 336 18.36 -17.77 8.92
CA TRP A 336 17.63 -17.90 10.17
C TRP A 336 16.45 -16.94 10.30
N TRP A 337 16.11 -16.21 9.23
CA TRP A 337 14.93 -15.35 9.10
C TRP A 337 13.77 -16.07 8.41
N ASN A 338 12.56 -15.52 8.50
CA ASN A 338 11.40 -16.00 7.75
C ASN A 338 11.44 -15.45 6.31
N PHE A 339 11.23 -16.30 5.31
CA PHE A 339 11.14 -15.85 3.92
C PHE A 339 10.49 -16.90 3.02
N THR A 340 9.99 -16.46 1.88
CA THR A 340 9.50 -17.32 0.80
C THR A 340 10.50 -17.41 -0.34
N THR A 341 10.67 -18.60 -0.94
CA THR A 341 11.59 -18.83 -2.06
C THR A 341 11.16 -19.99 -2.97
N ASN A 342 11.91 -20.17 -4.05
CA ASN A 342 11.74 -21.24 -5.03
C ASN A 342 12.85 -22.30 -4.91
N ALA A 343 12.46 -23.55 -4.64
CA ALA A 343 13.31 -24.71 -4.85
C ALA A 343 13.40 -25.11 -6.33
N SER A 344 14.44 -25.89 -6.64
CA SER A 344 14.75 -26.36 -7.98
C SER A 344 14.23 -27.78 -8.26
N GLY A 345 13.09 -28.16 -7.68
CA GLY A 345 12.41 -29.41 -8.03
C GLY A 345 12.04 -29.44 -9.51
N SER A 346 11.97 -30.63 -10.12
CA SER A 346 11.51 -30.78 -11.51
C SER A 346 9.99 -31.01 -11.55
N SER A 347 9.26 -30.35 -12.44
CA SER A 347 7.82 -30.61 -12.64
C SER A 347 7.54 -32.10 -12.90
N ASN A 348 6.54 -32.64 -12.19
CA ASN A 348 6.01 -33.98 -12.40
C ASN A 348 4.58 -34.13 -11.83
N VAL A 349 3.57 -33.97 -12.69
CA VAL A 349 2.13 -34.10 -12.35
C VAL A 349 1.70 -35.43 -11.71
N ARG A 350 2.53 -36.49 -11.74
CA ARG A 350 2.23 -37.77 -11.09
C ARG A 350 2.90 -37.93 -9.73
N SER A 351 3.94 -37.14 -9.46
CA SER A 351 4.64 -37.10 -8.19
C SER A 351 5.23 -35.70 -8.02
N PRO A 352 4.37 -34.70 -7.74
CA PRO A 352 4.75 -33.30 -7.73
C PRO A 352 5.94 -33.02 -6.81
N ASN A 353 6.84 -32.13 -7.23
CA ASN A 353 8.08 -31.84 -6.49
C ASN A 353 8.06 -30.46 -5.85
N ALA A 354 9.01 -30.23 -4.94
CA ALA A 354 9.13 -28.96 -4.24
C ALA A 354 9.47 -27.80 -5.19
N ARG A 355 8.67 -26.72 -5.10
CA ARG A 355 8.89 -25.45 -5.79
C ARG A 355 8.73 -24.29 -4.81
N ARG A 356 7.50 -23.88 -4.51
CA ARG A 356 7.22 -22.79 -3.56
C ARG A 356 7.41 -23.24 -2.11
N ILE A 357 8.25 -22.51 -1.39
CA ILE A 357 8.59 -22.81 0.01
C ILE A 357 8.48 -21.55 0.84
N PHE A 358 7.72 -21.63 1.92
CA PHE A 358 7.92 -20.76 3.08
C PHE A 358 8.88 -21.41 4.07
N TRP A 359 9.88 -20.66 4.51
CA TRP A 359 10.87 -21.07 5.50
C TRP A 359 10.68 -20.26 6.77
N SER A 360 10.37 -20.91 7.89
CA SER A 360 9.95 -20.23 9.12
C SER A 360 10.47 -20.86 10.39
N ARG A 361 10.86 -20.03 11.36
CA ARG A 361 11.23 -20.51 12.68
C ARG A 361 10.00 -20.83 13.52
N TYR A 362 10.05 -21.95 14.25
CA TYR A 362 8.97 -22.34 15.17
C TYR A 362 8.73 -21.34 16.32
N ASP A 363 9.77 -20.66 16.80
CA ASP A 363 9.63 -19.64 17.84
C ASP A 363 8.87 -18.40 17.35
N TYR A 364 8.87 -18.08 16.05
CA TYR A 364 8.05 -16.97 15.52
C TYR A 364 6.57 -17.33 15.48
N VAL A 365 6.24 -18.58 15.16
CA VAL A 365 4.85 -19.06 15.18
C VAL A 365 4.28 -19.07 16.60
N THR A 366 5.13 -19.29 17.61
CA THR A 366 4.69 -19.50 19.01
C THR A 366 4.94 -18.33 19.95
N ASN A 367 5.57 -17.25 19.44
CA ASN A 367 5.83 -16.02 20.17
C ASN A 367 4.83 -14.97 19.70
N THR A 368 3.77 -14.81 20.49
CA THR A 368 2.59 -14.05 20.08
C THR A 368 2.65 -12.59 20.50
N TYR A 369 2.26 -11.68 19.58
CA TYR A 369 2.05 -10.25 19.87
C TYR A 369 1.00 -10.02 20.95
N TYR A 370 0.06 -10.94 21.13
CA TYR A 370 -1.00 -10.89 22.15
C TYR A 370 -0.49 -11.14 23.59
N SER A 371 0.83 -11.30 23.80
CA SER A 371 1.42 -11.56 25.11
C SER A 371 1.87 -10.29 25.85
N SER A 372 0.91 -9.55 26.42
CA SER A 372 1.20 -8.33 27.18
C SER A 372 2.20 -8.51 28.35
N SER A 373 2.94 -7.44 28.68
CA SER A 373 3.98 -7.41 29.73
C SER A 373 3.51 -7.67 31.17
N GLU A 374 2.21 -7.63 31.46
CA GLU A 374 1.65 -8.14 32.74
C GLU A 374 1.56 -9.67 32.78
N TYR A 375 1.57 -10.32 31.62
CA TYR A 375 1.43 -11.76 31.46
C TYR A 375 2.79 -12.44 31.38
N ASN A 376 3.32 -12.71 32.57
CA ASN A 376 4.52 -13.52 32.77
C ASN A 376 4.24 -15.01 32.43
N GLY A 377 4.04 -15.34 31.14
CA GLY A 377 3.84 -16.73 30.69
C GLY A 377 2.88 -17.02 29.53
N GLY A 378 2.49 -16.02 28.72
CA GLY A 378 2.05 -16.17 27.32
C GLY A 378 0.96 -17.21 27.02
N TYR A 379 -0.30 -16.85 27.29
CA TYR A 379 -1.47 -17.58 26.80
C TYR A 379 -2.64 -16.59 26.66
N TYR A 380 -3.22 -16.46 25.47
CA TYR A 380 -4.56 -15.89 25.30
C TYR A 380 -5.55 -17.06 25.28
N GLU A 381 -6.39 -17.19 26.31
CA GLU A 381 -7.31 -18.34 26.49
C GLU A 381 -6.68 -19.74 26.35
N GLY A 382 -5.37 -19.87 26.58
CA GLY A 382 -4.63 -21.13 26.42
C GLY A 382 -3.97 -21.33 25.05
N LYS A 383 -4.09 -20.36 24.13
CA LYS A 383 -3.50 -20.34 22.79
C LYS A 383 -2.21 -19.51 22.73
N ARG A 384 -1.31 -19.87 21.81
CA ARG A 384 0.07 -19.33 21.70
C ARG A 384 0.51 -19.00 20.28
N VAL A 385 -0.37 -19.11 19.30
CA VAL A 385 0.02 -18.98 17.89
C VAL A 385 -0.12 -17.57 17.37
N ASP A 386 0.79 -17.20 16.48
CA ASP A 386 0.82 -15.94 15.76
C ASP A 386 1.05 -16.20 14.27
N PRO A 387 -0.01 -16.14 13.45
CA PRO A 387 0.08 -16.49 12.04
C PRO A 387 0.33 -15.29 11.12
N HIS A 388 0.45 -14.04 11.59
CA HIS A 388 0.59 -12.88 10.70
C HIS A 388 1.73 -13.03 9.70
N THR A 389 2.91 -13.49 10.14
CA THR A 389 4.03 -13.73 9.21
C THR A 389 3.77 -14.93 8.29
N ILE A 390 3.09 -15.98 8.77
CA ILE A 390 2.67 -17.11 7.91
C ILE A 390 1.73 -16.61 6.80
N ILE A 391 0.80 -15.73 7.15
CA ILE A 391 -0.18 -15.14 6.26
C ILE A 391 0.52 -14.25 5.22
N HIS A 392 1.32 -13.28 5.66
CA HIS A 392 2.10 -12.40 4.76
C HIS A 392 2.90 -13.18 3.72
N GLU A 393 3.66 -14.18 4.17
CA GLU A 393 4.54 -14.97 3.33
C GLU A 393 3.75 -15.88 2.37
N THR A 394 2.56 -16.34 2.78
CA THR A 394 1.64 -17.04 1.87
C THR A 394 1.11 -16.10 0.77
N GLY A 395 1.00 -14.79 1.03
CA GLY A 395 0.75 -13.78 0.01
C GLY A 395 1.80 -13.81 -1.11
N HIS A 396 3.09 -13.89 -0.76
CA HIS A 396 4.17 -14.09 -1.74
C HIS A 396 4.11 -15.43 -2.46
N MET A 397 3.69 -16.49 -1.77
CA MET A 397 3.50 -17.80 -2.41
C MET A 397 2.48 -17.73 -3.54
N MET A 398 1.43 -16.92 -3.38
CA MET A 398 0.41 -16.64 -4.41
C MET A 398 0.80 -15.56 -5.42
N GLY A 399 1.93 -14.87 -5.17
CA GLY A 399 2.58 -13.97 -6.11
C GLY A 399 2.53 -12.48 -5.75
N ALA A 400 1.87 -12.08 -4.66
CA ALA A 400 1.83 -10.69 -4.22
C ALA A 400 3.23 -10.16 -3.83
N PRO A 401 3.53 -8.88 -4.07
CA PRO A 401 4.79 -8.28 -3.63
C PRO A 401 4.69 -7.66 -2.25
N ASP A 402 5.84 -7.28 -1.69
CA ASP A 402 5.88 -6.42 -0.52
C ASP A 402 5.44 -5.01 -0.89
N TYR A 403 4.66 -4.40 -0.01
CA TYR A 403 4.24 -3.01 -0.13
C TYR A 403 5.01 -2.04 0.76
N TYR A 404 5.90 -2.53 1.64
CA TYR A 404 6.91 -1.69 2.29
C TYR A 404 8.12 -1.43 1.38
N SER A 405 8.88 -0.38 1.66
CA SER A 405 10.16 -0.11 0.98
C SER A 405 11.32 -0.79 1.70
N TYR A 406 12.11 -1.56 0.95
CA TYR A 406 13.36 -2.13 1.46
C TYR A 406 14.48 -1.08 1.65
N ASP A 407 14.34 0.12 1.06
CA ASP A 407 15.28 1.23 1.23
C ASP A 407 15.12 1.92 2.59
N ARG A 408 13.96 1.76 3.23
CA ARG A 408 13.62 2.25 4.58
C ARG A 408 13.66 3.76 4.73
N THR A 409 13.53 4.46 3.60
CA THR A 409 13.37 5.91 3.54
C THR A 409 11.91 6.32 3.41
N GLU A 410 11.02 5.39 3.04
CA GLU A 410 9.58 5.59 2.92
C GLU A 410 8.71 4.43 3.38
N GLY A 411 7.42 4.73 3.60
CA GLY A 411 6.33 3.78 3.83
C GLY A 411 5.19 4.02 2.83
N PRO A 412 5.34 3.56 1.58
CA PRO A 412 4.47 3.98 0.48
C PRO A 412 3.02 3.50 0.62
N ALA A 413 2.80 2.27 1.05
CA ALA A 413 1.43 1.75 1.27
C ALA A 413 0.85 2.11 2.65
N GLY A 414 1.54 2.96 3.40
CA GLY A 414 1.01 3.50 4.65
C GLY A 414 0.94 2.48 5.78
N GLN A 415 1.73 1.41 5.82
CA GLN A 415 1.89 0.59 7.04
C GLN A 415 0.62 -0.15 7.52
N VAL A 416 -0.45 -0.12 6.74
CA VAL A 416 -1.77 -0.71 7.05
C VAL A 416 -2.20 -1.58 5.87
N ASP A 417 -1.51 -2.70 5.72
CA ASP A 417 -1.82 -3.78 4.78
C ASP A 417 -1.08 -5.06 5.21
N MET A 418 -1.66 -6.22 4.91
CA MET A 418 -1.03 -7.51 5.18
C MET A 418 0.34 -7.66 4.48
N MET A 419 0.52 -7.09 3.28
CA MET A 419 1.79 -7.11 2.55
C MET A 419 2.72 -5.94 2.89
N ASP A 420 2.36 -5.10 3.86
CA ASP A 420 3.22 -4.04 4.41
C ASP A 420 3.72 -4.44 5.81
N ASN A 421 2.88 -4.29 6.85
CA ASN A 421 3.26 -4.52 8.24
C ASN A 421 2.64 -5.78 8.85
N ASN A 422 2.14 -6.69 8.01
CA ASN A 422 1.48 -7.93 8.43
C ASN A 422 0.23 -7.68 9.30
N VAL A 423 -0.53 -6.62 9.03
CA VAL A 423 -1.74 -6.26 9.78
C VAL A 423 -2.93 -6.08 8.84
N GLY A 424 -4.12 -6.40 9.34
CA GLY A 424 -5.39 -6.24 8.67
C GLY A 424 -5.57 -7.16 7.48
N ASP A 425 -6.52 -6.78 6.63
CA ASP A 425 -6.82 -7.46 5.38
C ASP A 425 -5.89 -6.98 4.24
N HIS A 426 -5.93 -7.70 3.11
CA HIS A 426 -5.38 -7.24 1.85
C HIS A 426 -6.19 -6.07 1.28
N ASN A 427 -5.53 -5.05 0.73
CA ASN A 427 -6.17 -3.98 -0.06
C ASN A 427 -6.82 -4.51 -1.36
N ALA A 428 -7.69 -3.70 -1.95
CA ALA A 428 -8.48 -4.10 -3.12
C ALA A 428 -7.63 -4.39 -4.36
N TYR A 429 -6.44 -3.80 -4.51
CA TYR A 429 -5.54 -4.08 -5.62
C TYR A 429 -5.01 -5.53 -5.53
N THR A 430 -4.52 -5.94 -4.37
CA THR A 430 -4.08 -7.32 -4.13
C THR A 430 -5.21 -8.31 -4.40
N LYS A 431 -6.41 -8.03 -3.87
CA LYS A 431 -7.57 -8.92 -4.06
C LYS A 431 -8.05 -8.96 -5.51
N MET A 432 -7.98 -7.85 -6.24
CA MET A 432 -8.28 -7.81 -7.68
C MET A 432 -7.26 -8.59 -8.49
N MET A 433 -5.97 -8.46 -8.17
CA MET A 433 -4.87 -9.20 -8.78
C MET A 433 -4.95 -10.72 -8.54
N PHE A 434 -5.44 -11.15 -7.37
CA PHE A 434 -5.79 -12.55 -7.07
C PHE A 434 -7.14 -13.00 -7.66
N ASN A 435 -7.85 -12.11 -8.36
CA ASN A 435 -9.17 -12.34 -8.95
C ASN A 435 -10.26 -12.70 -7.90
N TRP A 436 -10.18 -12.11 -6.71
CA TRP A 436 -11.18 -12.27 -5.64
C TRP A 436 -12.28 -11.23 -5.69
N VAL A 437 -11.97 -10.02 -6.16
CA VAL A 437 -12.91 -8.90 -6.31
C VAL A 437 -12.71 -8.25 -7.67
N ALA A 438 -13.70 -7.51 -8.12
CA ALA A 438 -13.64 -6.75 -9.37
C ALA A 438 -14.23 -5.35 -9.16
N PRO A 439 -13.74 -4.34 -9.91
CA PRO A 439 -14.04 -2.96 -9.61
C PRO A 439 -15.39 -2.50 -10.19
N ARG A 440 -15.95 -1.47 -9.56
CA ARG A 440 -16.69 -0.45 -10.31
C ARG A 440 -15.69 0.57 -10.84
N VAL A 441 -15.89 1.07 -12.06
CA VAL A 441 -14.96 2.01 -12.70
C VAL A 441 -15.70 3.26 -13.11
N VAL A 442 -15.20 4.44 -12.73
CA VAL A 442 -15.76 5.71 -13.19
C VAL A 442 -15.56 5.82 -14.70
N ASP A 443 -16.66 5.89 -15.45
CA ASP A 443 -16.67 5.70 -16.90
C ASP A 443 -16.80 7.00 -17.71
N GLY A 444 -16.92 8.15 -17.04
CA GLY A 444 -17.08 9.46 -17.66
C GLY A 444 -18.45 9.72 -18.31
N SER A 445 -19.41 8.81 -18.20
CA SER A 445 -20.76 8.96 -18.77
C SER A 445 -21.60 10.03 -18.03
N ALA A 446 -21.23 10.36 -16.79
CA ALA A 446 -21.78 11.46 -16.01
C ALA A 446 -20.66 12.37 -15.49
N LYS A 447 -20.86 13.69 -15.59
CA LYS A 447 -19.87 14.69 -15.15
C LYS A 447 -20.05 15.20 -13.72
N ASN A 448 -21.21 14.95 -13.11
CA ASN A 448 -21.52 15.37 -11.75
C ASN A 448 -22.50 14.35 -11.15
N PHE A 449 -22.03 13.51 -10.22
CA PHE A 449 -22.82 12.40 -9.71
C PHE A 449 -22.40 11.98 -8.28
N THR A 450 -23.29 11.29 -7.59
CA THR A 450 -22.99 10.63 -6.31
C THR A 450 -22.97 9.11 -6.47
N ILE A 451 -22.06 8.45 -5.76
CA ILE A 451 -21.92 6.99 -5.72
C ILE A 451 -21.69 6.52 -4.29
N THR A 452 -22.44 5.53 -3.84
CA THR A 452 -22.26 4.93 -2.52
C THR A 452 -21.40 3.67 -2.61
N LEU A 453 -20.36 3.60 -1.80
CA LEU A 453 -19.55 2.41 -1.52
C LEU A 453 -20.07 1.76 -0.23
N LYS A 454 -20.11 0.43 -0.21
CA LYS A 454 -20.29 -0.35 1.03
C LYS A 454 -18.94 -0.62 1.68
N SER A 455 -18.95 -1.06 2.93
CA SER A 455 -17.73 -1.57 3.60
C SER A 455 -16.97 -2.52 2.68
N TYR A 456 -15.75 -2.13 2.33
CA TYR A 456 -14.85 -2.96 1.55
C TYR A 456 -14.53 -4.24 2.33
N THR A 457 -14.27 -4.12 3.62
CA THR A 457 -13.97 -5.25 4.52
C THR A 457 -15.05 -6.33 4.43
N GLU A 458 -16.32 -5.94 4.48
CA GLU A 458 -17.44 -6.90 4.49
C GLU A 458 -17.89 -7.36 3.10
N THR A 459 -17.67 -6.55 2.06
CA THR A 459 -18.32 -6.77 0.75
C THR A 459 -17.38 -6.87 -0.45
N GLY A 460 -16.13 -6.42 -0.32
CA GLY A 460 -15.19 -6.32 -1.43
C GLY A 460 -15.54 -5.22 -2.45
N ASP A 461 -16.44 -4.30 -2.11
CA ASP A 461 -16.84 -3.18 -2.96
C ASP A 461 -15.77 -2.08 -2.97
N PHE A 462 -15.34 -1.68 -4.17
CA PHE A 462 -14.35 -0.63 -4.38
C PHE A 462 -14.54 0.02 -5.76
N LEU A 463 -13.92 1.18 -5.94
CA LEU A 463 -14.04 2.01 -7.13
C LEU A 463 -12.65 2.33 -7.71
N LEU A 464 -12.50 2.22 -9.03
CA LEU A 464 -11.33 2.72 -9.76
C LEU A 464 -11.66 4.04 -10.46
N VAL A 465 -10.69 4.95 -10.42
CA VAL A 465 -10.77 6.26 -11.06
C VAL A 465 -9.49 6.48 -11.88
N LYS A 466 -9.65 6.57 -13.20
CA LYS A 466 -8.61 6.94 -14.18
C LYS A 466 -9.15 8.10 -15.05
N PRO A 467 -8.31 8.86 -15.77
CA PRO A 467 -8.80 9.92 -16.63
C PRO A 467 -9.76 9.43 -17.70
N THR A 468 -10.73 10.27 -18.05
CA THR A 468 -11.72 9.88 -19.07
C THR A 468 -11.14 9.90 -20.49
N SER A 469 -10.05 10.64 -20.69
CA SER A 469 -9.31 10.74 -21.95
C SER A 469 -8.38 9.55 -22.20
N ASP A 470 -8.00 8.85 -21.14
CA ASP A 470 -7.18 7.63 -21.16
C ASP A 470 -7.84 6.60 -20.23
N PRO A 471 -8.89 5.90 -20.69
CA PRO A 471 -9.69 5.03 -19.83
C PRO A 471 -8.89 3.80 -19.38
N TRP A 472 -9.32 3.22 -18.27
CA TRP A 472 -8.72 2.00 -17.72
C TRP A 472 -8.64 0.89 -18.76
N ASN A 473 -7.48 0.25 -18.86
CA ASN A 473 -7.19 -0.78 -19.87
C ASN A 473 -7.90 -2.14 -19.60
N GLU A 474 -8.82 -2.17 -18.63
CA GLU A 474 -9.59 -3.35 -18.21
C GLU A 474 -8.72 -4.47 -17.59
N THR A 475 -7.56 -4.11 -17.03
CA THR A 475 -6.65 -5.05 -16.34
C THR A 475 -6.20 -4.52 -14.97
N PRO A 476 -5.81 -5.39 -14.01
CA PRO A 476 -5.20 -4.93 -12.77
C PRO A 476 -3.90 -4.12 -12.99
N TYR A 477 -3.23 -4.31 -14.14
CA TYR A 477 -1.89 -3.83 -14.46
C TYR A 477 -1.91 -2.49 -15.22
N ASP A 478 -2.49 -1.49 -14.58
CA ASP A 478 -2.63 -0.13 -15.11
C ASP A 478 -2.30 0.88 -14.00
N GLU A 479 -2.41 2.17 -14.34
CA GLU A 479 -2.33 3.29 -13.42
C GLU A 479 -3.72 3.87 -13.13
N TYR A 480 -4.11 3.95 -11.86
CA TYR A 480 -5.41 4.47 -11.43
C TYR A 480 -5.39 4.89 -9.95
N LEU A 481 -6.41 5.64 -9.53
CA LEU A 481 -6.76 5.71 -8.11
C LEU A 481 -7.72 4.59 -7.75
N MET A 482 -7.48 3.97 -6.60
CA MET A 482 -8.32 2.94 -6.00
C MET A 482 -8.94 3.48 -4.72
N LEU A 483 -10.26 3.42 -4.65
CA LEU A 483 -11.06 3.96 -3.55
C LEU A 483 -11.81 2.82 -2.86
N GLN A 484 -11.58 2.64 -1.56
CA GLN A 484 -12.23 1.61 -0.75
C GLN A 484 -12.75 2.19 0.58
N TYR A 485 -13.93 1.77 1.00
CA TYR A 485 -14.47 2.18 2.30
C TYR A 485 -13.96 1.23 3.39
N TYR A 486 -12.89 1.64 4.08
CA TYR A 486 -12.32 0.89 5.18
C TYR A 486 -13.25 0.92 6.39
N THR A 487 -13.47 -0.24 7.01
CA THR A 487 -14.11 -0.36 8.32
C THR A 487 -13.25 -1.23 9.25
N PRO A 488 -13.14 -0.86 10.54
CA PRO A 488 -12.42 -1.63 11.57
C PRO A 488 -13.26 -2.84 12.03
N THR A 489 -13.70 -3.65 11.07
CA THR A 489 -14.50 -4.86 11.27
C THR A 489 -13.80 -6.06 10.65
N GLY A 490 -14.37 -7.27 10.77
CA GLY A 490 -13.84 -8.46 10.10
C GLY A 490 -12.38 -8.74 10.43
N LEU A 491 -11.52 -8.85 9.42
CA LEU A 491 -10.08 -9.09 9.61
C LEU A 491 -9.34 -7.92 10.28
N ASN A 492 -9.90 -6.71 10.21
CA ASN A 492 -9.33 -5.52 10.84
C ASN A 492 -9.78 -5.34 12.31
N GLU A 493 -10.75 -6.12 12.80
CA GLU A 493 -11.38 -5.90 14.11
C GLU A 493 -10.39 -5.98 15.28
N MET A 494 -9.44 -6.91 15.24
CA MET A 494 -8.44 -7.02 16.31
C MET A 494 -7.28 -6.04 16.11
N ASP A 495 -6.80 -5.92 14.87
CA ASP A 495 -5.62 -5.11 14.58
C ASP A 495 -5.90 -3.61 14.71
N HIS A 496 -7.15 -3.16 14.66
CA HIS A 496 -7.47 -1.75 14.84
C HIS A 496 -7.21 -1.27 16.28
N GLU A 497 -7.08 -2.17 17.26
CA GLU A 497 -6.75 -1.79 18.65
C GLU A 497 -5.25 -1.49 18.85
N GLY A 498 -4.42 -1.89 17.88
CA GLY A 498 -2.97 -1.70 17.91
C GLY A 498 -2.23 -2.59 18.90
N TYR A 499 -0.96 -2.87 18.60
CA TYR A 499 -0.08 -3.69 19.43
C TYR A 499 0.85 -2.84 20.29
N ALA A 500 0.66 -2.86 21.61
CA ALA A 500 1.44 -2.06 22.57
C ALA A 500 2.95 -2.35 22.50
N GLU A 501 3.34 -3.58 22.15
CA GLU A 501 4.73 -4.00 21.95
C GLU A 501 5.38 -3.32 20.74
N TRP A 502 4.58 -2.87 19.77
CA TRP A 502 5.01 -2.16 18.56
C TRP A 502 5.01 -0.64 18.77
N GLN A 503 4.29 -0.14 19.78
CA GLN A 503 4.31 1.27 20.22
C GLN A 503 5.63 1.63 20.94
N GLN A 504 6.78 1.29 20.37
CA GLN A 504 8.08 1.61 20.97
C GLN A 504 8.33 3.12 20.93
N GLU A 505 8.23 3.77 22.10
CA GLU A 505 8.98 4.99 22.36
C GLU A 505 10.46 4.73 22.05
N SER A 506 11.00 5.40 21.05
CA SER A 506 12.44 5.43 20.83
C SER A 506 13.10 5.96 22.12
N ALA A 507 13.79 5.07 22.85
CA ALA A 507 14.53 5.38 24.08
C ALA A 507 15.71 6.37 23.88
N SER A 508 15.77 7.07 22.75
CA SER A 508 16.79 8.05 22.38
C SER A 508 16.25 9.25 21.59
N GLY A 509 14.94 9.52 21.63
CA GLY A 509 14.36 10.72 20.99
C GLY A 509 14.29 10.65 19.46
N GLY A 510 14.24 9.45 18.88
CA GLY A 510 13.88 9.21 17.48
C GLY A 510 12.37 8.95 17.32
N SER A 511 11.87 8.94 16.09
CA SER A 511 10.49 8.59 15.78
C SER A 511 10.12 7.20 16.30
N ASN A 512 8.88 7.05 16.78
CA ASN A 512 8.26 5.73 16.97
C ASN A 512 8.36 5.01 15.62
N THR A 513 9.07 3.89 15.55
CA THR A 513 9.43 3.23 14.28
C THR A 513 8.30 2.35 13.74
N TYR A 514 7.14 2.29 14.41
CA TYR A 514 6.05 1.40 14.03
C TYR A 514 4.64 1.96 14.30
N GLY A 515 4.52 3.22 14.74
CA GLY A 515 3.20 3.83 14.96
C GLY A 515 2.38 3.25 16.12
N HIS A 516 1.06 3.28 15.92
CA HIS A 516 -0.02 2.63 16.67
C HIS A 516 0.13 1.10 16.64
N GLY A 517 0.82 0.58 15.61
CA GLY A 517 1.12 -0.84 15.46
C GLY A 517 -0.09 -1.66 15.11
N GLY A 518 -1.00 -1.15 14.28
CA GLY A 518 -2.28 -1.76 13.95
C GLY A 518 -2.92 -1.11 12.72
N THR A 519 -4.17 -1.46 12.41
CA THR A 519 -4.96 -0.80 11.36
C THR A 519 -5.62 0.48 11.88
N TYR A 520 -6.43 1.17 11.05
CA TYR A 520 -7.11 2.40 11.46
C TYR A 520 -8.26 2.13 12.43
N GLU A 521 -8.40 2.96 13.47
CA GLU A 521 -9.43 2.83 14.50
C GLU A 521 -10.84 3.23 14.05
N HIS A 522 -10.95 4.07 13.02
CA HIS A 522 -12.22 4.63 12.56
C HIS A 522 -12.48 4.34 11.08
N PRO A 523 -13.75 4.16 10.69
CA PRO A 523 -14.08 3.91 9.31
C PRO A 523 -13.93 5.18 8.47
N GLY A 524 -13.56 5.02 7.21
CA GLY A 524 -13.37 6.14 6.29
C GLY A 524 -12.93 5.70 4.90
N LEU A 525 -12.90 6.65 3.97
CA LEU A 525 -12.45 6.42 2.61
C LEU A 525 -10.92 6.31 2.60
N GLN A 526 -10.43 5.15 2.21
CA GLN A 526 -9.02 4.92 1.92
C GLN A 526 -8.80 5.07 0.41
N ILE A 527 -7.78 5.84 0.05
CA ILE A 527 -7.40 6.10 -1.34
C ILE A 527 -5.98 5.64 -1.55
N TYR A 528 -5.76 4.87 -2.61
CA TYR A 528 -4.43 4.53 -3.10
C TYR A 528 -4.25 5.06 -4.52
N HIS A 529 -3.06 5.58 -4.80
CA HIS A 529 -2.56 5.66 -6.16
C HIS A 529 -1.85 4.34 -6.48
N VAL A 530 -2.34 3.66 -7.49
CA VAL A 530 -1.79 2.39 -7.99
C VAL A 530 -1.15 2.68 -9.33
N ASP A 531 0.13 2.38 -9.50
CA ASP A 531 0.82 2.40 -10.79
C ASP A 531 1.50 1.07 -11.03
N THR A 532 0.73 0.15 -11.60
CA THR A 532 1.15 -1.24 -11.84
C THR A 532 1.25 -1.55 -13.33
N ARG A 533 1.38 -0.50 -14.15
CA ARG A 533 1.53 -0.60 -15.60
C ARG A 533 2.64 -1.58 -15.92
N ALA A 534 2.29 -2.62 -16.67
CA ALA A 534 3.25 -3.62 -17.11
C ALA A 534 4.01 -3.13 -18.35
N ALA A 535 5.16 -3.75 -18.63
CA ALA A 535 5.91 -3.52 -19.85
C ALA A 535 6.28 -4.83 -20.56
N SER A 536 6.38 -4.78 -21.88
CA SER A 536 6.68 -5.95 -22.72
C SER A 536 7.75 -5.62 -23.75
N TYR A 537 8.47 -6.65 -24.20
CA TYR A 537 9.35 -6.51 -25.37
C TYR A 537 8.56 -6.62 -26.68
N VAL A 538 8.56 -5.56 -27.48
CA VAL A 538 7.97 -5.53 -28.82
C VAL A 538 9.08 -5.61 -29.87
N THR A 539 9.04 -6.65 -30.70
CA THR A 539 10.02 -6.91 -31.77
C THR A 539 9.35 -6.80 -33.14
N PRO A 540 9.84 -5.96 -34.06
CA PRO A 540 9.37 -5.97 -35.45
C PRO A 540 9.69 -7.29 -36.14
N ILE A 541 8.73 -7.89 -36.86
CA ILE A 541 8.86 -9.17 -37.56
C ILE A 541 8.41 -9.10 -39.02
N ASP A 542 8.93 -10.02 -39.86
CA ASP A 542 8.42 -10.25 -41.21
C ASP A 542 7.20 -11.18 -41.23
N GLU A 543 6.64 -11.44 -42.43
CA GLU A 543 5.51 -12.37 -42.63
C GLU A 543 5.80 -13.80 -42.15
N ASN A 544 7.09 -14.19 -42.09
CA ASN A 544 7.55 -15.49 -41.60
C ASN A 544 7.76 -15.51 -40.08
N GLY A 545 7.59 -14.38 -39.39
CA GLY A 545 7.76 -14.24 -37.94
C GLY A 545 9.23 -14.06 -37.54
N THR A 546 10.09 -13.72 -38.49
CA THR A 546 11.51 -13.50 -38.27
C THR A 546 11.73 -12.06 -37.84
N ALA A 547 12.49 -11.83 -36.76
CA ALA A 547 12.84 -10.49 -36.32
C ALA A 547 13.52 -9.68 -37.44
N THR A 548 13.04 -8.47 -37.67
CA THR A 548 13.56 -7.52 -38.67
C THR A 548 14.21 -6.29 -38.05
N GLY A 549 14.07 -6.12 -36.73
CA GLY A 549 14.64 -5.03 -35.95
C GLY A 549 14.97 -5.46 -34.52
N GLU A 550 15.45 -4.50 -33.73
CA GLU A 550 15.69 -4.70 -32.30
C GLU A 550 14.35 -4.70 -31.53
N ALA A 551 14.32 -5.46 -30.45
CA ALA A 551 13.21 -5.43 -29.51
C ALA A 551 13.25 -4.12 -28.71
N VAL A 552 12.09 -3.47 -28.55
CA VAL A 552 11.91 -2.31 -27.69
C VAL A 552 11.12 -2.74 -26.46
N PHE A 553 11.59 -2.36 -25.27
CA PHE A 553 10.87 -2.59 -24.03
C PHE A 553 10.10 -1.33 -23.67
N ASP A 554 8.78 -1.42 -23.58
CA ASP A 554 7.90 -0.27 -23.33
C ASP A 554 6.64 -0.71 -22.58
N TYR A 555 5.92 0.24 -22.00
CA TYR A 555 4.63 0.00 -21.36
C TYR A 555 3.64 -0.67 -22.33
N THR A 556 2.74 -1.50 -21.79
CA THR A 556 1.69 -2.17 -22.57
C THR A 556 0.33 -2.04 -21.88
N ASP A 557 -0.69 -1.68 -22.65
CA ASP A 557 -2.10 -1.68 -22.21
C ASP A 557 -2.78 -3.03 -22.43
N THR A 558 -2.08 -3.98 -23.06
CA THR A 558 -2.59 -5.33 -23.31
C THR A 558 -1.61 -6.35 -22.76
N PRO A 559 -1.37 -6.39 -21.44
CA PRO A 559 -0.42 -7.31 -20.84
C PRO A 559 -0.76 -8.76 -21.22
N ARG A 560 0.27 -9.56 -21.55
CA ARG A 560 0.13 -10.95 -21.99
C ARG A 560 0.91 -11.90 -21.09
N SER A 561 0.31 -13.04 -20.78
CA SER A 561 0.97 -14.16 -20.09
C SER A 561 2.03 -14.83 -20.95
N ASP A 562 1.82 -14.80 -22.26
CA ASP A 562 2.62 -15.52 -23.24
C ASP A 562 2.94 -14.64 -24.44
N GLU A 563 3.98 -15.05 -25.14
CA GLU A 563 4.41 -14.45 -26.40
C GLU A 563 3.29 -14.45 -27.47
N TYR A 564 3.07 -13.30 -28.09
CA TYR A 564 2.10 -13.09 -29.16
C TYR A 564 2.77 -12.55 -30.43
N ALA A 565 2.29 -12.95 -31.60
CA ALA A 565 2.80 -12.45 -32.88
C ALA A 565 1.67 -12.06 -33.82
N ASP A 566 1.61 -10.78 -34.18
CA ASP A 566 0.77 -10.27 -35.26
C ASP A 566 1.59 -10.15 -36.54
N ARG A 567 1.47 -11.15 -37.41
CA ARG A 567 2.19 -11.20 -38.70
C ARG A 567 1.65 -10.22 -39.73
N VAL A 568 0.46 -9.66 -39.52
CA VAL A 568 -0.15 -8.67 -40.42
C VAL A 568 0.34 -7.27 -40.04
N ALA A 569 0.32 -6.95 -38.75
CA ALA A 569 0.87 -5.72 -38.22
C ALA A 569 2.41 -5.71 -38.20
N GLY A 570 3.04 -6.89 -38.26
CA GLY A 570 4.49 -7.04 -38.38
C GLY A 570 5.22 -6.89 -37.05
N PHE A 571 4.63 -7.32 -35.94
CA PHE A 571 5.28 -7.29 -34.64
C PHE A 571 5.03 -8.57 -33.82
N LYS A 572 5.91 -8.76 -32.85
CA LYS A 572 5.87 -9.81 -31.85
C LYS A 572 6.03 -9.18 -30.48
N GLU A 573 5.15 -9.50 -29.55
CA GLU A 573 5.16 -9.02 -28.17
C GLU A 573 5.50 -10.18 -27.23
N GLY A 574 6.38 -9.93 -26.28
CA GLY A 574 6.74 -10.88 -25.22
C GLY A 574 5.69 -10.95 -24.10
N GLU A 575 6.04 -11.72 -23.08
CA GLU A 575 5.31 -11.74 -21.80
C GLU A 575 5.39 -10.36 -21.14
N ALA A 576 4.35 -9.97 -20.40
CA ALA A 576 4.29 -8.73 -19.66
C ALA A 576 5.09 -8.83 -18.35
N HIS A 577 5.88 -7.81 -18.05
CA HIS A 577 6.74 -7.73 -16.88
C HIS A 577 6.23 -6.70 -15.88
N ARG A 578 6.35 -7.02 -14.59
CA ARG A 578 6.28 -6.02 -13.53
C ARG A 578 7.54 -5.15 -13.56
N ILE A 579 7.35 -3.84 -13.46
CA ILE A 579 8.45 -2.88 -13.58
C ILE A 579 8.50 -1.83 -12.47
N HIS A 580 7.41 -1.68 -11.72
CA HIS A 580 7.37 -0.82 -10.56
C HIS A 580 7.50 -1.64 -9.28
N ASP A 581 7.99 -1.00 -8.23
CA ASP A 581 8.19 -1.60 -6.91
C ASP A 581 8.03 -0.50 -5.86
N ASN A 582 7.54 -0.84 -4.67
CA ASN A 582 7.44 0.09 -3.55
C ASN A 582 8.80 0.44 -2.93
N THR A 583 9.86 -0.26 -3.33
CA THR A 583 11.26 0.08 -3.07
C THR A 583 11.81 0.93 -4.22
N PRO A 584 12.08 2.23 -4.03
CA PRO A 584 12.53 3.11 -5.11
C PRO A 584 13.80 2.66 -5.82
N SER A 585 14.73 2.03 -5.10
CA SER A 585 15.96 1.48 -5.70
C SER A 585 15.73 0.30 -6.63
N ARG A 586 14.54 -0.33 -6.58
CA ARG A 586 14.12 -1.46 -7.43
C ARG A 586 13.13 -1.03 -8.53
N SER A 587 12.39 0.05 -8.33
CA SER A 587 11.45 0.57 -9.33
C SER A 587 12.17 1.22 -10.52
N HIS A 588 11.67 0.97 -11.74
CA HIS A 588 12.28 1.49 -12.96
C HIS A 588 11.28 1.71 -14.09
N ASN A 589 11.54 2.73 -14.92
CA ASN A 589 10.84 2.94 -16.19
C ASN A 589 11.31 1.91 -17.25
N PRO A 590 10.55 1.70 -18.35
CA PRO A 590 10.95 0.78 -19.42
C PRO A 590 12.30 1.10 -20.07
N ASP A 591 12.74 2.36 -20.04
CA ASP A 591 14.06 2.77 -20.51
C ASP A 591 15.21 2.36 -19.55
N GLY A 592 14.89 1.71 -18.44
CA GLY A 592 15.80 1.26 -17.39
C GLY A 592 16.22 2.34 -16.39
N THR A 593 15.63 3.55 -16.47
CA THR A 593 15.94 4.63 -15.52
C THR A 593 15.12 4.48 -14.24
N THR A 594 15.76 4.73 -13.10
CA THR A 594 15.10 4.81 -11.79
C THR A 594 14.65 6.23 -11.44
N ARG A 595 15.07 7.23 -12.21
CA ARG A 595 14.70 8.63 -11.99
C ARG A 595 13.22 8.78 -12.30
N LYS A 596 12.44 9.27 -11.33
CA LYS A 596 10.98 9.41 -11.50
C LYS A 596 10.33 8.06 -11.86
N ALA A 597 10.88 6.96 -11.37
CA ALA A 597 10.20 5.68 -11.45
C ALA A 597 9.01 5.71 -10.48
N PRO A 598 7.82 5.27 -10.90
CA PRO A 598 6.65 5.21 -10.05
C PRO A 598 6.79 4.31 -8.82
N THR A 599 6.04 4.63 -7.79
CA THR A 599 5.72 3.71 -6.70
C THR A 599 4.56 2.84 -7.14
N GLU A 600 4.62 1.52 -6.91
CA GLU A 600 3.56 0.60 -7.37
C GLU A 600 2.23 0.83 -6.66
N LEU A 601 2.26 0.92 -5.33
CA LEU A 601 1.10 1.14 -4.49
C LEU A 601 1.42 2.22 -3.47
N GLN A 602 0.74 3.35 -3.56
CA GLN A 602 0.95 4.49 -2.67
C GLN A 602 -0.36 4.91 -2.00
N ALA A 603 -0.42 4.83 -0.68
CA ALA A 603 -1.53 5.36 0.10
C ALA A 603 -1.54 6.89 0.03
N VAL A 604 -2.69 7.47 -0.25
CA VAL A 604 -2.91 8.92 -0.28
C VAL A 604 -3.45 9.36 1.07
N PHE A 605 -2.79 10.33 1.70
CA PHE A 605 -3.15 10.76 3.05
C PHE A 605 -4.09 11.98 3.05
N PRO A 606 -5.13 11.99 3.91
CA PRO A 606 -6.01 13.15 4.08
C PRO A 606 -5.31 14.43 4.56
N SER A 607 -4.11 14.29 5.11
CA SER A 607 -3.33 15.32 5.81
C SER A 607 -2.84 16.50 4.93
N ARG A 608 -3.04 16.46 3.61
CA ARG A 608 -2.39 17.36 2.62
C ARG A 608 -0.86 17.27 2.58
N VAL A 609 -0.22 16.53 3.50
CA VAL A 609 1.23 16.41 3.62
C VAL A 609 1.64 15.01 3.18
N ASN A 610 2.32 14.92 2.04
CA ASN A 610 2.97 13.66 1.66
C ASN A 610 4.21 13.43 2.55
N SER A 611 4.04 12.63 3.58
CA SER A 611 5.13 12.21 4.48
C SER A 611 5.78 10.90 4.08
N THR A 612 5.32 10.24 3.01
CA THR A 612 5.83 8.92 2.61
C THR A 612 7.31 8.98 2.32
N GLY A 613 7.81 10.00 1.61
CA GLY A 613 9.22 10.13 1.19
C GLY A 613 10.24 10.49 2.29
N THR A 614 9.90 10.41 3.58
CA THR A 614 10.82 10.72 4.69
C THR A 614 10.64 9.74 5.84
N SER A 615 11.69 9.46 6.62
CA SER A 615 11.60 8.59 7.82
C SER A 615 10.62 9.06 8.92
N SER A 616 9.99 10.23 8.74
CA SER A 616 8.90 10.71 9.59
C SER A 616 7.56 10.00 9.33
N TYR A 617 7.44 9.21 8.25
CA TYR A 617 6.24 8.42 7.97
C TYR A 617 5.84 7.53 9.15
N TYR A 618 6.81 6.92 9.84
CA TYR A 618 6.55 6.09 11.01
C TYR A 618 5.88 6.82 12.17
N SER A 619 6.19 8.11 12.34
CA SER A 619 5.58 8.95 13.38
C SER A 619 4.26 9.61 12.94
N LEU A 620 4.01 9.69 11.63
CA LEU A 620 2.85 10.41 11.09
C LEU A 620 1.72 9.46 10.68
N PHE A 621 2.05 8.41 9.96
CA PHE A 621 1.06 7.47 9.45
C PHE A 621 0.79 6.33 10.41
N GLY A 622 1.85 5.87 11.07
CA GLY A 622 1.73 4.87 12.11
C GLY A 622 0.70 5.25 13.19
N LEU A 623 0.54 6.54 13.51
CA LEU A 623 -0.43 7.03 14.51
C LEU A 623 -1.78 7.45 13.91
N MET A 624 -2.03 7.18 12.63
CA MET A 624 -3.25 7.63 11.96
C MET A 624 -4.45 6.79 12.36
N THR A 625 -5.38 7.41 13.08
CA THR A 625 -6.63 6.78 13.50
C THR A 625 -7.79 7.03 12.53
N ASN A 626 -7.70 8.10 11.71
CA ASN A 626 -8.77 8.58 10.85
C ASN A 626 -8.37 8.67 9.36
N LEU A 627 -9.28 8.28 8.47
CA LEU A 627 -9.17 8.39 7.01
C LEU A 627 -10.01 9.57 6.45
N TYR A 628 -10.12 9.71 5.12
CA TYR A 628 -11.03 10.70 4.52
C TYR A 628 -12.48 10.42 4.96
N GLY A 629 -13.20 11.45 5.42
CA GLY A 629 -14.53 11.23 5.98
C GLY A 629 -15.18 12.49 6.53
N LEU A 630 -16.45 12.37 6.93
CA LEU A 630 -17.18 13.46 7.56
C LEU A 630 -16.63 13.79 8.95
N GLU A 631 -16.70 15.06 9.35
CA GLU A 631 -16.27 15.54 10.67
C GLU A 631 -16.88 14.73 11.83
N SER A 632 -18.10 14.21 11.67
CA SER A 632 -18.77 13.39 12.70
C SER A 632 -18.11 12.04 12.99
N TYR A 633 -17.25 11.57 12.09
CA TYR A 633 -16.47 10.34 12.22
C TYR A 633 -15.04 10.58 12.71
N ARG A 634 -14.64 11.85 12.92
CA ARG A 634 -13.32 12.19 13.46
C ARG A 634 -13.29 12.06 14.98
N GLU A 635 -12.14 11.66 15.52
CA GLU A 635 -11.92 11.58 16.97
C GLU A 635 -11.90 12.98 17.62
N THR A 636 -12.77 13.23 18.60
CA THR A 636 -12.83 14.52 19.30
C THR A 636 -11.72 14.66 20.34
N GLY A 637 -10.80 15.62 20.14
CA GLY A 637 -9.92 16.12 21.21
C GLY A 637 -8.48 15.61 21.21
N ASP A 638 -8.05 14.88 20.20
CA ASP A 638 -6.63 14.58 20.00
C ASP A 638 -5.90 15.87 19.59
N GLU A 639 -5.10 16.46 20.48
CA GLU A 639 -4.39 17.71 20.17
C GLU A 639 -3.32 17.56 19.07
N THR A 640 -2.98 16.34 18.65
CA THR A 640 -2.15 16.09 17.45
C THR A 640 -2.94 16.26 16.14
N THR A 641 -4.27 16.26 16.20
CA THR A 641 -5.19 16.53 15.07
C THR A 641 -5.37 18.01 14.72
N LYS A 642 -4.91 18.93 15.58
CA LYS A 642 -5.12 20.38 15.38
C LYS A 642 -4.29 21.01 14.25
N GLU A 643 -3.30 20.32 13.71
CA GLU A 643 -2.44 20.81 12.61
C GLU A 643 -2.70 20.11 11.26
N GLY A 644 -3.95 19.75 10.95
CA GLY A 644 -4.33 19.41 9.57
C GLY A 644 -3.90 18.02 9.07
N TYR A 645 -3.50 17.11 9.96
CA TYR A 645 -3.02 15.78 9.57
C TYR A 645 -4.11 14.72 9.36
N TYR A 646 -5.37 15.00 9.69
CA TYR A 646 -6.44 14.00 9.66
C TYR A 646 -7.75 14.54 9.07
N GLY A 647 -8.32 13.77 8.13
CA GLY A 647 -9.77 13.71 7.96
C GLY A 647 -10.45 14.62 6.95
N GLY A 648 -9.78 15.26 5.98
CA GLY A 648 -10.48 15.99 4.92
C GLY A 648 -11.62 15.17 4.29
N ASP A 649 -12.74 15.79 3.95
CA ASP A 649 -13.83 15.12 3.24
C ASP A 649 -13.63 15.18 1.72
N THR A 650 -12.65 15.95 1.24
CA THR A 650 -12.42 16.23 -0.16
C THR A 650 -11.05 15.71 -0.59
N PHE A 651 -11.00 15.00 -1.72
CA PHE A 651 -9.79 14.67 -2.45
C PHE A 651 -9.72 15.51 -3.72
N SER A 652 -8.56 16.10 -3.93
CA SER A 652 -8.21 16.94 -5.08
C SER A 652 -6.77 16.64 -5.50
N VAL A 653 -6.47 16.79 -6.79
CA VAL A 653 -5.11 16.57 -7.32
C VAL A 653 -4.17 17.64 -6.83
N TYR A 654 -4.66 18.87 -6.66
CA TYR A 654 -3.85 19.93 -6.07
C TYR A 654 -3.31 19.54 -4.68
N GLN A 655 -4.18 18.98 -3.84
CA GLN A 655 -3.83 18.45 -2.52
C GLN A 655 -2.92 17.22 -2.62
N ALA A 656 -3.21 16.31 -3.56
CA ALA A 656 -2.52 15.03 -3.71
C ALA A 656 -1.31 15.07 -4.65
N ARG A 657 -0.89 16.24 -5.16
CA ARG A 657 0.14 16.37 -6.20
C ARG A 657 1.45 15.68 -5.87
N ASP A 658 1.85 15.67 -4.59
CA ASP A 658 3.13 15.10 -4.17
C ASP A 658 3.09 13.56 -4.14
N TYR A 659 1.91 12.94 -4.30
CA TYR A 659 1.74 11.49 -4.44
C TYR A 659 1.95 11.02 -5.89
N PHE A 660 1.97 11.94 -6.86
CA PHE A 660 2.24 11.60 -8.26
C PHE A 660 3.64 12.06 -8.67
N THR A 661 4.33 11.23 -9.44
CA THR A 661 5.67 11.55 -9.96
C THR A 661 5.65 12.74 -10.94
N ASN A 662 4.50 12.95 -11.59
CA ASN A 662 4.24 14.05 -12.49
C ASN A 662 3.48 15.22 -11.83
N GLY A 663 3.35 15.22 -10.50
CA GLY A 663 2.73 16.32 -9.76
C GLY A 663 1.21 16.32 -9.96
N TYR A 664 0.72 17.21 -10.82
CA TYR A 664 -0.72 17.37 -11.06
C TYR A 664 -1.31 16.39 -12.10
N PHE A 665 -0.53 15.38 -12.49
CA PHE A 665 -0.85 14.42 -13.53
C PHE A 665 -0.51 13.03 -13.02
N PHE A 666 -1.21 12.03 -13.56
CA PHE A 666 -0.77 10.65 -13.45
C PHE A 666 0.64 10.49 -14.04
N ASN A 667 1.32 9.42 -13.66
CA ASN A 667 2.68 9.10 -14.04
C ASN A 667 2.80 8.78 -15.54
N ASP A 668 1.72 8.34 -16.21
CA ASP A 668 1.58 8.28 -17.66
C ASP A 668 1.47 9.66 -18.35
N GLY A 669 1.28 10.73 -17.57
CA GLY A 669 1.14 12.11 -18.04
C GLY A 669 -0.29 12.55 -18.32
N SER A 670 -1.27 11.65 -18.14
CA SER A 670 -2.69 11.95 -18.26
C SER A 670 -3.17 12.82 -17.07
N ARG A 671 -4.19 13.64 -17.32
CA ARG A 671 -4.73 14.57 -16.32
C ARG A 671 -5.84 13.90 -15.52
N PHE A 672 -5.79 13.98 -14.20
CA PHE A 672 -6.94 13.58 -13.38
C PHE A 672 -8.07 14.60 -13.49
N ASP A 673 -9.26 14.10 -13.80
CA ASP A 673 -10.40 14.90 -14.24
C ASP A 673 -11.44 15.14 -13.13
N TRP A 674 -11.17 14.76 -11.89
CA TRP A 674 -12.21 14.71 -10.85
C TRP A 674 -11.85 15.53 -9.61
N VAL A 675 -12.88 15.96 -8.89
CA VAL A 675 -12.84 16.26 -7.46
C VAL A 675 -13.78 15.24 -6.81
N ILE A 676 -13.37 14.69 -5.68
CA ILE A 676 -14.11 13.64 -4.98
C ILE A 676 -14.39 14.11 -3.56
N GLN A 677 -15.67 14.21 -3.19
CA GLN A 677 -16.08 14.65 -1.85
C GLN A 677 -16.90 13.56 -1.14
N VAL A 678 -16.63 13.31 0.13
CA VAL A 678 -17.48 12.53 1.02
C VAL A 678 -18.65 13.40 1.45
N VAL A 679 -19.87 13.04 1.04
CA VAL A 679 -21.09 13.82 1.34
C VAL A 679 -22.01 13.14 2.34
N GLU A 680 -21.92 11.82 2.48
CA GLU A 680 -22.63 11.05 3.51
C GLU A 680 -21.75 9.89 4.00
N GLN A 681 -21.83 9.56 5.29
CA GLN A 681 -21.08 8.46 5.88
C GLN A 681 -21.91 7.81 7.00
N THR A 682 -21.93 6.48 7.02
CA THR A 682 -22.49 5.62 8.07
C THR A 682 -21.49 4.52 8.37
N ASP A 683 -21.64 3.75 9.45
CA ASP A 683 -20.69 2.68 9.81
C ASP A 683 -20.53 1.60 8.71
N ASP A 684 -21.52 1.48 7.81
CA ASP A 684 -21.55 0.45 6.76
C ASP A 684 -21.33 1.01 5.35
N THR A 685 -21.46 2.32 5.14
CA THR A 685 -21.45 2.93 3.80
C THR A 685 -20.86 4.34 3.77
N ILE A 686 -20.27 4.71 2.64
CA ILE A 686 -19.83 6.07 2.35
C ILE A 686 -20.34 6.52 0.98
N THR A 687 -20.87 7.73 0.88
CA THR A 687 -21.35 8.32 -0.38
C THR A 687 -20.36 9.39 -0.84
N LEU A 688 -19.89 9.23 -2.07
CA LEU A 688 -18.91 10.09 -2.72
C LEU A 688 -19.59 10.92 -3.80
N HIS A 689 -19.33 12.23 -3.84
CA HIS A 689 -19.72 13.16 -4.90
C HIS A 689 -18.54 13.39 -5.82
N PHE A 690 -18.71 13.06 -7.10
CA PHE A 690 -17.75 13.27 -8.16
C PHE A 690 -18.14 14.50 -8.97
N VAL A 691 -17.18 15.40 -9.17
CA VAL A 691 -17.31 16.57 -10.04
C VAL A 691 -16.20 16.55 -11.08
N ASN A 692 -16.57 16.49 -12.36
CA ASN A 692 -15.63 16.51 -13.47
C ASN A 692 -15.09 17.93 -13.69
N THR A 693 -13.77 18.08 -13.70
CA THR A 693 -13.07 19.36 -13.84
C THR A 693 -12.50 19.58 -15.24
N THR A 694 -12.84 18.71 -16.21
CA THR A 694 -12.38 18.87 -17.59
C THR A 694 -13.13 20.02 -18.26
N VAL A 695 -12.42 21.10 -18.55
CA VAL A 695 -12.93 22.24 -19.33
C VAL A 695 -13.09 21.82 -20.80
N ALA A 696 -14.23 22.13 -21.43
CA ALA A 696 -14.46 21.86 -22.84
C ALA A 696 -13.45 22.65 -23.71
N GLU A 697 -12.79 21.97 -24.66
CA GLU A 697 -11.84 22.58 -25.61
C GLU A 697 -12.51 23.51 -26.64
#